data_AF-A0A6M4IZN4-F1
#
_entry.id   AF-A0A6M4IZN4-F1
#
_cell.length_a   1.000
_cell.length_b   1.000
_cell.length_c   1.000
_cell.angle_alpha   90.00
_cell.angle_beta   90.00
_cell.angle_gamma   90.00
#
_symmetry.space_group_name_H-M   'P 1'
#
loop_
_entity.id
_entity.type
_entity.pdbx_description
1 polymer ?
#
loop_
_entity_poly.entity_id
_entity_poly.type
_entity_poly.pdbx_seq_one_letter_code
_entity_poly.pdbx_strand_id
1 'polypeptide(L)'
;MSFVSFRSALSRSLALAAVAATVAVSPAPAQSAPRAAQLDTQAYVPRTLATADLVADLALLRRALSEVHAGWDRYTPRKVIDSAFARLERRAAQPMTDMDFYHDVALLLAQLRCDHTKAELPRSIYQYRTTQPTFLPVRVRMLGDRIFVVTGSGLERGTEIRAINGIASKDVVARLSRYVAVDGFTDFARTARLESDGDLMGNDLDHYWPFEFGFARSWTLTLVNAAGATSTITRAPITYAAWQALGDAQPADFRTGTAWRALDDSTALLTVRSFVNYRTPVAVDSLYASVFNAIRARGVTQLVVDLRDNGGGSDDAAWGLVRHLISAPLVPLKAVRRRTINVAPELRTAFETWSDPSALFAPDALAFTRRDDGWYAERFATPTLDPAPGAFSGRISVLTSRRNSSATTMLLAVLQQAGARSGRLRLVGEETGGSAEGPTAGQILFLRLPASGVRVRIPLKRTDVNVPFVAGMGVFPDIDATETIDDLRANRDRALLMAQSTPWAGDAGALLARTTGLMRGSLVYRDYGTGRMVTLPTVQHVAPIGGSDAFRVRTVYDDGPGKTIYSTDVVRVDGDRVIEGAPGGVQDTLTIASRRETAEGLELVLLGRGMDNNKPVEFRYTWTLGTATVRKLKEFRVPGATTWEYRHVYAFSR
;
A
#
# COMPACT_ATOMS: atom_id res chain seq x y z
N MET A 1 41.45 19.30 -15.68
CA MET A 1 41.80 20.01 -16.93
C MET A 1 40.74 21.06 -17.18
N SER A 2 41.13 22.32 -17.07
CA SER A 2 40.31 23.52 -17.24
C SER A 2 39.89 23.74 -18.69
N PHE A 3 38.77 24.44 -18.93
CA PHE A 3 38.53 25.53 -19.91
C PHE A 3 37.00 25.76 -19.99
N VAL A 4 36.47 26.79 -19.29
CA VAL A 4 36.23 28.18 -19.74
C VAL A 4 34.93 28.36 -20.52
N SER A 5 34.09 29.25 -19.99
CA SER A 5 32.83 29.74 -20.54
C SER A 5 33.02 30.74 -21.68
N PHE A 6 32.06 30.86 -22.59
CA PHE A 6 31.77 32.12 -23.28
C PHE A 6 30.27 32.33 -23.46
N ARG A 7 29.80 33.48 -22.96
CA ARG A 7 28.56 34.15 -23.39
C ARG A 7 28.89 35.02 -24.61
N SER A 8 27.97 35.10 -25.57
CA SER A 8 27.71 36.35 -26.28
C SER A 8 26.28 36.37 -26.82
N ALA A 9 25.64 37.53 -26.63
CA ALA A 9 24.35 37.90 -27.20
C ALA A 9 24.62 38.85 -28.37
N LEU A 10 23.82 38.76 -29.44
CA LEU A 10 23.61 39.88 -30.35
C LEU A 10 22.25 39.75 -31.05
N SER A 11 21.43 40.75 -30.76
CA SER A 11 20.16 41.12 -31.36
C SER A 11 20.31 41.63 -32.79
N ARG A 12 19.42 41.23 -33.71
CA ARG A 12 19.00 42.05 -34.86
C ARG A 12 17.52 41.85 -35.17
N SER A 13 16.81 42.98 -35.14
CA SER A 13 15.42 43.17 -35.53
C SER A 13 15.26 43.16 -37.05
N LEU A 14 14.19 42.56 -37.55
CA LEU A 14 13.69 42.81 -38.91
C LEU A 14 12.16 42.82 -38.87
N ALA A 15 11.61 44.01 -39.15
CA ALA A 15 10.20 44.24 -39.39
C ALA A 15 9.85 43.74 -40.80
N LEU A 16 8.75 43.00 -40.94
CA LEU A 16 8.10 42.76 -42.23
C LEU A 16 6.65 43.25 -42.17
N ALA A 17 6.32 44.07 -43.16
CA ALA A 17 5.05 44.73 -43.36
C ALA A 17 3.93 43.75 -43.71
N ALA A 18 2.72 44.05 -43.21
CA ALA A 18 1.49 43.35 -43.52
C ALA A 18 0.97 43.76 -44.91
N VAL A 19 0.70 42.77 -45.76
CA VAL A 19 -0.13 42.92 -46.96
C VAL A 19 -1.42 42.14 -46.72
N ALA A 20 -2.53 42.86 -46.64
CA ALA A 20 -3.87 42.28 -46.54
C ALA A 20 -4.35 41.85 -47.93
N ALA A 21 -4.54 40.54 -48.13
CA ALA A 21 -5.26 40.00 -49.27
C ALA A 21 -6.61 39.45 -48.77
N THR A 22 -7.70 40.10 -49.17
CA THR A 22 -9.07 39.62 -48.95
C THR A 22 -9.36 38.45 -49.88
N VAL A 23 -9.40 37.24 -49.32
CA VAL A 23 -9.91 36.04 -50.01
C VAL A 23 -11.36 35.84 -49.59
N ALA A 24 -12.27 35.91 -50.57
CA ALA A 24 -13.67 35.56 -50.39
C ALA A 24 -13.77 34.04 -50.10
N VAL A 25 -14.28 33.68 -48.93
CA VAL A 25 -14.54 32.29 -48.53
C VAL A 25 -15.97 31.93 -48.93
N SER A 26 -16.12 31.08 -49.93
CA SER A 26 -17.37 30.39 -50.21
C SER A 26 -17.63 29.34 -49.12
N PRO A 27 -18.88 29.15 -48.65
CA PRO A 27 -19.19 28.12 -47.66
C PRO A 27 -18.98 26.72 -48.26
N ALA A 28 -18.12 25.93 -47.63
CA ALA A 28 -17.92 24.53 -47.98
C ALA A 28 -19.20 23.73 -47.69
N PRO A 29 -19.56 22.74 -48.53
CA PRO A 29 -20.70 21.88 -48.27
C PRO A 29 -20.48 21.09 -46.98
N ALA A 30 -21.54 20.96 -46.18
CA ALA A 30 -21.52 20.23 -44.91
C ALA A 30 -20.95 18.82 -45.10
N GLN A 31 -19.79 18.56 -44.51
CA GLN A 31 -19.22 17.21 -44.43
C GLN A 31 -20.15 16.36 -43.57
N SER A 32 -20.69 15.31 -44.18
CA SER A 32 -21.40 14.26 -43.47
C SER A 32 -20.50 13.69 -42.36
N ALA A 33 -21.07 13.52 -41.17
CA ALA A 33 -20.38 12.92 -40.04
C ALA A 33 -19.76 11.57 -40.46
N PRO A 34 -18.52 11.26 -40.03
CA PRO A 34 -17.88 10.01 -40.39
C PRO A 34 -18.73 8.85 -39.88
N ARG A 35 -19.19 8.02 -40.82
CA ARG A 35 -19.82 6.72 -40.53
C ARG A 35 -18.82 5.93 -39.69
N ALA A 36 -19.20 5.54 -38.47
CA ALA A 36 -18.38 4.71 -37.60
C ALA A 36 -17.90 3.48 -38.41
N ALA A 37 -16.60 3.38 -38.65
CA ALA A 37 -16.01 2.20 -39.26
C ALA A 37 -16.37 1.01 -38.35
N GLN A 38 -17.08 0.01 -38.90
CA GLN A 38 -17.23 -1.27 -38.24
C GLN A 38 -15.83 -1.84 -38.07
N LEU A 39 -15.30 -1.80 -36.84
CA LEU A 39 -14.11 -2.54 -36.48
C LEU A 39 -14.44 -4.02 -36.66
N ASP A 40 -13.71 -4.69 -37.56
CA ASP A 40 -13.74 -6.14 -37.68
C ASP A 40 -13.10 -6.72 -36.43
N THR A 41 -13.93 -7.13 -35.46
CA THR A 41 -13.46 -7.70 -34.20
C THR A 41 -13.03 -9.14 -34.43
N GLN A 42 -11.81 -9.33 -34.91
CA GLN A 42 -11.24 -10.68 -34.98
C GLN A 42 -11.12 -11.23 -33.56
N ALA A 43 -11.65 -12.42 -33.29
CA ALA A 43 -11.51 -13.06 -31.98
C ALA A 43 -10.05 -13.50 -31.74
N TYR A 44 -9.58 -13.41 -30.50
CA TYR A 44 -8.28 -13.98 -30.14
C TYR A 44 -8.32 -15.50 -30.32
N VAL A 45 -7.30 -16.05 -30.99
CA VAL A 45 -7.12 -17.49 -31.15
C VAL A 45 -6.01 -17.93 -30.21
N PRO A 46 -6.32 -18.64 -29.11
CA PRO A 46 -5.31 -19.14 -28.18
C PRO A 46 -4.36 -20.11 -28.85
N ARG A 47 -3.08 -20.04 -28.49
CA ARG A 47 -2.05 -20.95 -29.01
C ARG A 47 -1.93 -22.15 -28.10
N THR A 48 -2.07 -23.35 -28.66
CA THR A 48 -1.81 -24.60 -27.92
C THR A 48 -0.32 -24.78 -27.69
N LEU A 49 0.06 -25.04 -26.44
CA LEU A 49 1.42 -25.32 -25.99
C LEU A 49 1.56 -26.83 -25.76
N ALA A 50 2.68 -27.41 -26.20
CA ALA A 50 2.95 -28.83 -26.00
C ALA A 50 3.33 -29.15 -24.55
N THR A 51 3.06 -30.36 -24.08
CA THR A 51 3.40 -30.81 -22.72
C THR A 51 4.89 -30.62 -22.38
N ALA A 52 5.79 -31.00 -23.28
CA ALA A 52 7.24 -30.89 -23.04
C ALA A 52 7.68 -29.43 -22.83
N ASP A 53 7.10 -28.51 -23.60
CA ASP A 53 7.34 -27.08 -23.53
C ASP A 53 6.86 -26.48 -22.20
N LEU A 54 5.65 -26.85 -21.77
CA LEU A 54 5.07 -26.41 -20.49
C LEU A 54 5.91 -26.89 -19.30
N VAL A 55 6.38 -28.14 -19.34
CA VAL A 55 7.25 -28.71 -18.30
C VAL A 55 8.58 -27.96 -18.23
N ALA A 56 9.18 -27.63 -19.38
CA ALA A 56 10.41 -26.86 -19.44
C ALA A 56 10.23 -25.43 -18.90
N ASP A 57 9.17 -24.73 -19.30
CA ASP A 57 8.82 -23.40 -18.81
C ASP A 57 8.61 -23.41 -17.27
N LEU A 58 7.93 -24.42 -16.73
CA LEU A 58 7.70 -24.54 -15.28
C LEU A 58 8.99 -24.85 -14.50
N ALA A 59 9.84 -25.72 -15.02
CA ALA A 59 11.13 -26.01 -14.42
C ALA A 59 12.00 -24.75 -14.36
N LEU A 60 12.03 -23.97 -15.44
CA LEU A 60 12.73 -22.69 -15.51
C LEU A 60 12.16 -21.67 -14.51
N LEU A 61 10.83 -21.52 -14.47
CA LEU A 61 10.14 -20.62 -13.52
C LEU A 61 10.50 -20.97 -12.06
N ARG A 62 10.40 -22.25 -11.70
CA ARG A 62 10.69 -22.73 -10.35
C ARG A 62 12.15 -22.47 -9.98
N ARG A 63 13.07 -22.78 -10.89
CA ARG A 63 14.51 -22.56 -10.70
C ARG A 63 14.80 -21.08 -10.48
N ALA A 64 14.34 -20.21 -11.38
CA ALA A 64 14.52 -18.78 -11.32
C ALA A 64 14.01 -18.18 -10.01
N LEU A 65 12.79 -18.53 -9.59
CA LEU A 65 12.25 -18.03 -8.33
C LEU A 65 13.03 -18.58 -7.11
N SER A 66 13.41 -19.85 -7.12
CA SER A 66 14.13 -20.45 -5.99
C SER A 66 15.58 -19.96 -5.84
N GLU A 67 16.27 -19.64 -6.94
CA GLU A 67 17.67 -19.21 -6.89
C GLU A 67 17.82 -17.68 -6.73
N VAL A 68 16.88 -16.92 -7.29
CA VAL A 68 17.06 -15.47 -7.51
C VAL A 68 16.11 -14.61 -6.69
N HIS A 69 14.85 -15.01 -6.53
CA HIS A 69 13.82 -14.18 -5.89
C HIS A 69 14.10 -13.97 -4.39
N ALA A 70 14.34 -12.72 -3.96
CA ALA A 70 14.72 -12.35 -2.59
C ALA A 70 13.56 -12.37 -1.56
N GLY A 71 12.42 -12.95 -1.93
CA GLY A 71 11.25 -13.11 -1.07
C GLY A 71 10.44 -14.36 -1.39
N TRP A 72 11.07 -15.36 -2.01
CA TRP A 72 10.42 -16.55 -2.56
C TRP A 72 9.51 -17.27 -1.57
N ASP A 73 9.97 -17.39 -0.32
CA ASP A 73 9.30 -18.05 0.80
C ASP A 73 9.16 -17.09 1.99
N ARG A 74 9.09 -15.77 1.73
CA ARG A 74 9.06 -14.74 2.78
C ARG A 74 7.78 -14.76 3.61
N TYR A 75 6.61 -14.87 2.97
CA TYR A 75 5.30 -14.78 3.62
C TYR A 75 4.45 -16.04 3.49
N THR A 76 4.83 -16.92 2.56
CA THR A 76 4.09 -18.14 2.26
C THR A 76 4.96 -19.36 2.56
N PRO A 77 4.49 -20.31 3.39
CA PRO A 77 5.26 -21.50 3.71
C PRO A 77 5.63 -22.28 2.45
N ARG A 78 6.86 -22.81 2.40
CA ARG A 78 7.40 -23.51 1.23
C ARG A 78 6.50 -24.65 0.74
N LYS A 79 5.88 -25.40 1.66
CA LYS A 79 4.93 -26.47 1.34
C LYS A 79 3.72 -25.98 0.52
N VAL A 80 3.24 -24.76 0.78
CA VAL A 80 2.11 -24.17 0.03
C VAL A 80 2.54 -23.83 -1.40
N ILE A 81 3.72 -23.23 -1.55
CA ILE A 81 4.31 -22.91 -2.86
C ILE A 81 4.56 -24.19 -3.67
N ASP A 82 5.21 -25.20 -3.06
CA ASP A 82 5.46 -26.48 -3.73
C ASP A 82 4.14 -27.18 -4.12
N SER A 83 3.09 -27.06 -3.31
CA SER A 83 1.76 -27.57 -3.66
C SER A 83 1.13 -26.81 -4.83
N ALA A 84 1.39 -25.52 -4.99
CA ALA A 84 0.95 -24.72 -6.13
C ALA A 84 1.67 -25.14 -7.42
N PHE A 85 2.99 -25.32 -7.35
CA PHE A 85 3.76 -25.90 -8.46
C PHE A 85 3.24 -27.28 -8.84
N ALA A 86 3.07 -28.18 -7.88
CA ALA A 86 2.58 -29.54 -8.16
C ALA A 86 1.19 -29.54 -8.82
N ARG A 87 0.29 -28.60 -8.47
CA ARG A 87 -1.01 -28.45 -9.15
C ARG A 87 -0.84 -28.01 -10.60
N LEU A 88 0.03 -27.04 -10.85
CA LEU A 88 0.29 -26.53 -12.20
C LEU A 88 1.04 -27.57 -13.05
N GLU A 89 2.02 -28.27 -12.50
CA GLU A 89 2.73 -29.39 -13.15
C GLU A 89 1.75 -30.49 -13.58
N ARG A 90 0.75 -30.84 -12.74
CA ARG A 90 -0.30 -31.81 -13.13
C ARG A 90 -1.18 -31.30 -14.26
N ARG A 91 -1.52 -30.01 -14.29
CA ARG A 91 -2.27 -29.42 -15.42
C ARG A 91 -1.42 -29.39 -16.68
N ALA A 92 -0.14 -29.05 -16.56
CA ALA A 92 0.85 -28.99 -17.63
C ALA A 92 1.25 -30.38 -18.19
N ALA A 93 0.84 -31.47 -17.54
CA ALA A 93 1.01 -32.84 -18.04
C ALA A 93 0.16 -33.13 -19.31
N GLN A 94 -0.68 -32.19 -19.74
CA GLN A 94 -1.44 -32.23 -20.98
C GLN A 94 -1.27 -30.89 -21.72
N PRO A 95 -1.43 -30.86 -23.06
CA PRO A 95 -1.42 -29.60 -23.80
C PRO A 95 -2.45 -28.60 -23.25
N MET A 96 -2.06 -27.33 -23.14
CA MET A 96 -2.96 -26.24 -22.73
C MET A 96 -2.71 -25.00 -23.58
N THR A 97 -3.62 -24.03 -23.51
CA THR A 97 -3.44 -22.79 -24.26
C THR A 97 -2.47 -21.83 -23.53
N ASP A 98 -1.90 -20.89 -24.26
CA ASP A 98 -1.14 -19.77 -23.70
C ASP A 98 -1.97 -18.93 -22.70
N MET A 99 -3.28 -18.80 -22.93
CA MET A 99 -4.22 -18.19 -22.00
C MET A 99 -4.36 -18.99 -20.68
N ASP A 100 -4.55 -20.30 -20.77
CA ASP A 100 -4.68 -21.18 -19.59
C ASP A 100 -3.39 -21.24 -18.77
N PHE A 101 -2.24 -21.29 -19.46
CA PHE A 101 -0.95 -21.27 -18.79
C PHE A 101 -0.69 -19.93 -18.10
N TYR A 102 -0.99 -18.81 -18.76
CA TYR A 102 -0.90 -17.48 -18.13
C TYR A 102 -1.80 -17.39 -16.88
N HIS A 103 -3.05 -17.84 -16.99
CA HIS A 103 -4.00 -17.92 -15.88
C HIS A 103 -3.40 -18.65 -14.68
N ASP A 104 -2.86 -19.86 -14.89
CA ASP A 104 -2.33 -20.68 -13.80
C ASP A 104 -1.05 -20.11 -13.20
N VAL A 105 -0.16 -19.54 -14.03
CA VAL A 105 1.07 -18.87 -13.56
C VAL A 105 0.71 -17.64 -12.74
N ALA A 106 -0.26 -16.82 -13.15
CA ALA A 106 -0.69 -15.66 -12.38
C ALA A 106 -1.25 -16.06 -11.00
N LEU A 107 -2.09 -17.09 -10.93
CA LEU A 107 -2.60 -17.63 -9.67
C LEU A 107 -1.48 -18.19 -8.78
N LEU A 108 -0.48 -18.85 -9.35
CA LEU A 108 0.67 -19.34 -8.62
C LEU A 108 1.48 -18.17 -8.02
N LEU A 109 1.81 -17.16 -8.83
CA LEU A 109 2.64 -16.03 -8.40
C LEU A 109 1.97 -15.19 -7.31
N ALA A 110 0.65 -15.01 -7.38
CA ALA A 110 -0.09 -14.32 -6.34
C ALA A 110 0.03 -14.98 -4.95
N GLN A 111 0.30 -16.30 -4.89
CA GLN A 111 0.53 -17.01 -3.62
C GLN A 111 1.86 -16.69 -2.97
N LEU A 112 2.84 -16.12 -3.68
CA LEU A 112 4.12 -15.72 -3.10
C LEU A 112 3.98 -14.51 -2.17
N ARG A 113 2.86 -13.77 -2.28
CA ARG A 113 2.58 -12.57 -1.48
C ARG A 113 3.68 -11.51 -1.62
N CYS A 114 4.03 -11.21 -2.87
CA CYS A 114 4.97 -10.16 -3.24
C CYS A 114 4.37 -9.30 -4.36
N ASP A 115 4.06 -8.04 -4.08
CA ASP A 115 3.42 -7.10 -5.03
C ASP A 115 4.29 -6.84 -6.28
N HIS A 116 5.60 -7.10 -6.19
CA HIS A 116 6.55 -6.96 -7.31
C HIS A 116 6.74 -8.22 -8.15
N THR A 117 6.02 -9.30 -7.84
CA THR A 117 6.14 -10.59 -8.52
C THR A 117 4.82 -10.98 -9.16
N LYS A 118 4.70 -10.65 -10.45
CA LYS A 118 3.47 -10.81 -11.23
C LYS A 118 3.77 -11.38 -12.62
N ALA A 119 2.77 -12.07 -13.17
CA ALA A 119 2.78 -12.54 -14.55
C ALA A 119 2.32 -11.41 -15.48
N GLU A 120 3.06 -11.18 -16.53
CA GLU A 120 2.73 -10.28 -17.62
C GLU A 120 2.37 -11.05 -18.88
N LEU A 121 1.50 -10.44 -19.68
CA LEU A 121 0.94 -11.07 -20.86
C LEU A 121 2.02 -11.47 -21.87
N PRO A 122 1.89 -12.66 -22.49
CA PRO A 122 2.54 -12.95 -23.76
C PRO A 122 2.30 -11.84 -24.78
N ARG A 123 3.29 -11.59 -25.64
CA ARG A 123 3.26 -10.49 -26.62
C ARG A 123 2.01 -10.50 -27.50
N SER A 124 1.57 -11.67 -27.94
CA SER A 124 0.36 -11.85 -28.77
C SER A 124 -0.90 -11.34 -28.06
N ILE A 125 -1.10 -11.76 -26.80
CA ILE A 125 -2.27 -11.37 -26.00
C ILE A 125 -2.22 -9.87 -25.68
N TYR A 126 -1.04 -9.35 -25.32
CA TYR A 126 -0.86 -7.91 -25.09
C TYR A 126 -1.23 -7.10 -26.33
N GLN A 127 -0.69 -7.45 -27.50
CA GLN A 127 -0.99 -6.76 -28.76
C GLN A 127 -2.48 -6.82 -29.11
N TYR A 128 -3.10 -8.00 -28.95
CA TYR A 128 -4.54 -8.16 -29.14
C TYR A 128 -5.33 -7.22 -28.23
N ARG A 129 -5.06 -7.22 -26.92
CA ARG A 129 -5.79 -6.37 -25.95
C ARG A 129 -5.57 -4.88 -26.16
N THR A 130 -4.40 -4.47 -26.66
CA THR A 130 -4.14 -3.07 -26.98
C THR A 130 -4.89 -2.57 -28.23
N THR A 131 -5.15 -3.45 -29.19
CA THR A 131 -5.71 -3.07 -30.51
C THR A 131 -7.20 -3.39 -30.64
N GLN A 132 -7.70 -4.40 -29.93
CA GLN A 132 -9.07 -4.88 -30.00
C GLN A 132 -9.92 -4.37 -28.82
N PRO A 133 -11.24 -4.19 -29.01
CA PRO A 133 -12.14 -3.81 -27.93
C PRO A 133 -12.31 -4.95 -26.93
N THR A 134 -11.71 -4.80 -25.75
CA THR A 134 -11.71 -5.85 -24.70
C THR A 134 -12.01 -5.31 -23.30
N PHE A 135 -12.16 -3.99 -23.15
CA PHE A 135 -12.30 -3.33 -21.85
C PHE A 135 -13.76 -2.99 -21.54
N LEU A 136 -14.08 -3.00 -20.25
CA LEU A 136 -15.31 -2.53 -19.66
C LEU A 136 -15.42 -1.00 -19.83
N PRO A 137 -16.50 -0.44 -20.40
CA PRO A 137 -16.61 0.98 -20.70
C PRO A 137 -16.96 1.87 -19.49
N VAL A 138 -16.45 1.52 -18.31
CA VAL A 138 -16.57 2.29 -17.08
C VAL A 138 -15.27 2.24 -16.27
N ARG A 139 -14.97 3.31 -15.56
CA ARG A 139 -14.01 3.31 -14.44
C ARG A 139 -14.77 2.96 -13.16
N VAL A 140 -14.14 2.16 -12.32
CA VAL A 140 -14.77 1.67 -11.08
C VAL A 140 -13.98 2.05 -9.84
N ARG A 141 -14.71 2.11 -8.73
CA ARG A 141 -14.20 2.19 -7.36
C ARG A 141 -14.81 1.04 -6.58
N MET A 142 -14.02 0.34 -5.77
CA MET A 142 -14.48 -0.77 -4.97
C MET A 142 -14.52 -0.38 -3.49
N LEU A 143 -15.59 -0.70 -2.78
CA LEU A 143 -15.66 -0.54 -1.33
C LEU A 143 -16.02 -1.90 -0.75
N GLY A 144 -15.01 -2.59 -0.21
CA GLY A 144 -15.14 -4.02 0.12
C GLY A 144 -15.35 -4.86 -1.13
N ASP A 145 -16.42 -5.64 -1.17
CA ASP A 145 -16.80 -6.53 -2.28
C ASP A 145 -17.79 -5.89 -3.28
N ARG A 146 -18.08 -4.59 -3.11
CA ARG A 146 -19.02 -3.82 -3.93
C ARG A 146 -18.29 -2.97 -4.96
N ILE A 147 -18.84 -2.86 -6.16
CA ILE A 147 -18.28 -2.11 -7.29
C ILE A 147 -19.18 -0.91 -7.57
N PHE A 148 -18.58 0.28 -7.70
CA PHE A 148 -19.27 1.53 -7.99
C PHE A 148 -18.66 2.21 -9.20
N VAL A 149 -19.51 2.89 -9.97
CA VAL A 149 -19.10 3.72 -11.10
C VAL A 149 -18.34 4.95 -10.60
N VAL A 150 -17.21 5.25 -11.21
CA VAL A 150 -16.51 6.54 -11.10
C VAL A 150 -16.88 7.43 -12.28
N THR A 151 -16.84 6.88 -13.50
CA THR A 151 -17.15 7.57 -14.76
C THR A 151 -17.30 6.55 -15.91
N GLY A 152 -17.87 6.99 -17.03
CA GLY A 152 -18.03 6.20 -18.25
C GLY A 152 -19.45 5.75 -18.53
N SER A 153 -19.72 5.42 -19.80
CA SER A 153 -21.02 4.91 -20.28
C SER A 153 -22.25 5.79 -19.99
N GLY A 154 -22.06 7.08 -19.69
CA GLY A 154 -23.12 8.01 -19.29
C GLY A 154 -23.72 7.72 -17.90
N LEU A 155 -23.02 6.93 -17.08
CA LEU A 155 -23.46 6.54 -15.74
C LEU A 155 -23.02 7.56 -14.68
N GLU A 156 -23.88 7.79 -13.70
CA GLU A 156 -23.60 8.67 -12.57
C GLU A 156 -22.57 8.06 -11.61
N ARG A 157 -21.63 8.88 -11.13
CA ARG A 157 -20.66 8.50 -10.09
C ARG A 157 -21.38 7.99 -8.84
N GLY A 158 -20.89 6.89 -8.28
CA GLY A 158 -21.49 6.26 -7.10
C GLY A 158 -22.73 5.39 -7.40
N THR A 159 -23.10 5.22 -8.68
CA THR A 159 -24.01 4.14 -9.10
C THR A 159 -23.37 2.80 -8.77
N GLU A 160 -24.08 1.94 -8.06
CA GLU A 160 -23.59 0.60 -7.74
C GLU A 160 -23.77 -0.34 -8.94
N ILE A 161 -22.71 -1.04 -9.31
CA ILE A 161 -22.76 -2.18 -10.21
C ILE A 161 -22.97 -3.41 -9.32
N ARG A 162 -24.16 -4.03 -9.37
CA ARG A 162 -24.50 -5.24 -8.62
C ARG A 162 -24.09 -6.52 -9.32
N ALA A 163 -24.07 -6.50 -10.66
CA ALA A 163 -23.62 -7.62 -11.46
C ALA A 163 -23.01 -7.16 -12.78
N ILE A 164 -22.03 -7.92 -13.27
CA ILE A 164 -21.40 -7.76 -14.58
C ILE A 164 -21.59 -9.08 -15.33
N ASN A 165 -22.25 -9.04 -16.50
CA ASN A 165 -22.57 -10.22 -17.31
C ASN A 165 -23.29 -11.33 -16.51
N GLY A 166 -24.21 -10.92 -15.63
CA GLY A 166 -24.98 -11.83 -14.77
C GLY A 166 -24.22 -12.37 -13.55
N ILE A 167 -22.94 -12.02 -13.38
CA ILE A 167 -22.11 -12.43 -12.24
C ILE A 167 -22.18 -11.35 -11.17
N ALA A 168 -22.56 -11.71 -9.94
CA ALA A 168 -22.64 -10.76 -8.85
C ALA A 168 -21.28 -10.11 -8.57
N SER A 169 -21.27 -8.82 -8.26
CA SER A 169 -20.03 -8.05 -8.07
C SER A 169 -19.12 -8.63 -7.00
N LYS A 170 -19.69 -9.15 -5.91
CA LYS A 170 -18.91 -9.85 -4.87
C LYS A 170 -18.14 -11.06 -5.41
N ASP A 171 -18.72 -11.79 -6.37
CA ASP A 171 -18.12 -12.97 -6.96
C ASP A 171 -17.09 -12.57 -8.03
N VAL A 172 -17.32 -11.47 -8.76
CA VAL A 172 -16.32 -10.85 -9.64
C VAL A 172 -15.09 -10.45 -8.82
N VAL A 173 -15.27 -9.69 -7.74
CA VAL A 173 -14.17 -9.24 -6.86
C VAL A 173 -13.46 -10.46 -6.26
N ALA A 174 -14.19 -11.44 -5.72
CA ALA A 174 -13.59 -12.62 -5.11
C ALA A 174 -12.77 -13.46 -6.10
N ARG A 175 -13.27 -13.67 -7.32
CA ARG A 175 -12.59 -14.49 -8.33
C ARG A 175 -11.35 -13.79 -8.89
N LEU A 176 -11.46 -12.50 -9.24
CA LEU A 176 -10.37 -11.72 -9.83
C LEU A 176 -9.30 -11.31 -8.80
N SER A 177 -9.66 -11.12 -7.53
CA SER A 177 -8.69 -10.80 -6.48
C SER A 177 -7.63 -11.89 -6.30
N ARG A 178 -7.90 -13.15 -6.69
CA ARG A 178 -6.96 -14.27 -6.56
C ARG A 178 -5.70 -14.14 -7.42
N TYR A 179 -5.74 -13.35 -8.49
CA TYR A 179 -4.60 -13.12 -9.38
C TYR A 179 -3.71 -11.96 -8.93
N VAL A 180 -4.26 -11.06 -8.10
CA VAL A 180 -3.58 -9.83 -7.71
C VAL A 180 -2.43 -10.16 -6.75
N ALA A 181 -1.20 -9.75 -7.05
CA ALA A 181 -0.12 -9.90 -6.09
C ALA A 181 -0.16 -8.75 -5.06
N VAL A 182 0.00 -9.06 -3.77
CA VAL A 182 0.12 -8.07 -2.68
C VAL A 182 1.23 -8.49 -1.73
N ASP A 183 1.83 -7.55 -1.01
CA ASP A 183 2.89 -7.85 -0.04
C ASP A 183 2.31 -8.38 1.27
N GLY A 184 2.76 -9.56 1.72
CA GLY A 184 2.35 -10.10 3.01
C GLY A 184 0.85 -10.38 3.10
N PHE A 185 0.19 -9.86 4.13
CA PHE A 185 -1.20 -10.12 4.51
C PHE A 185 -2.11 -8.91 4.26
N THR A 186 -1.78 -8.05 3.29
CA THR A 186 -2.56 -6.86 2.91
C THR A 186 -3.65 -7.17 1.89
N ASP A 187 -4.37 -8.28 2.08
CA ASP A 187 -5.37 -8.79 1.11
C ASP A 187 -6.49 -7.76 0.81
N PHE A 188 -6.77 -6.83 1.73
CA PHE A 188 -7.70 -5.71 1.52
C PHE A 188 -7.28 -4.78 0.36
N ALA A 189 -5.98 -4.70 0.05
CA ALA A 189 -5.43 -3.83 -0.99
C ALA A 189 -5.63 -4.37 -2.42
N ARG A 190 -6.04 -5.64 -2.58
CA ARG A 190 -6.27 -6.25 -3.91
C ARG A 190 -7.28 -5.47 -4.74
N THR A 191 -8.32 -4.95 -4.09
CA THR A 191 -9.35 -4.11 -4.73
C THR A 191 -8.77 -2.84 -5.33
N ALA A 192 -7.72 -2.27 -4.74
CA ALA A 192 -7.06 -1.08 -5.28
C ALA A 192 -6.40 -1.36 -6.63
N ARG A 193 -5.84 -2.57 -6.83
CA ARG A 193 -5.25 -3.01 -8.11
C ARG A 193 -6.33 -3.36 -9.14
N LEU A 194 -7.43 -3.97 -8.70
CA LEU A 194 -8.61 -4.20 -9.56
C LEU A 194 -9.20 -2.89 -10.10
N GLU A 195 -9.15 -1.81 -9.31
CA GLU A 195 -9.56 -0.47 -9.76
C GLU A 195 -8.54 0.19 -10.70
N SER A 196 -7.25 0.07 -10.37
CA SER A 196 -6.16 0.67 -11.15
C SER A 196 -4.81 0.03 -10.81
N ASP A 197 -4.15 -0.49 -11.85
CA ASP A 197 -2.78 -0.99 -11.85
C ASP A 197 -2.08 -0.62 -13.17
N GLY A 198 -1.13 0.32 -13.08
CA GLY A 198 -0.33 0.75 -14.22
C GLY A 198 0.61 -0.34 -14.75
N ASP A 199 0.91 -1.38 -13.97
CA ASP A 199 1.76 -2.49 -14.42
C ASP A 199 1.03 -3.47 -15.33
N LEU A 200 -0.31 -3.50 -15.31
CA LEU A 200 -1.15 -4.50 -15.98
C LEU A 200 -2.27 -3.85 -16.81
N MET A 201 -1.86 -3.06 -17.81
CA MET A 201 -2.77 -2.39 -18.76
C MET A 201 -3.86 -1.52 -18.09
N GLY A 202 -3.53 -0.89 -16.96
CA GLY A 202 -4.35 0.15 -16.34
C GLY A 202 -5.22 -0.31 -15.18
N ASN A 203 -5.71 -1.56 -15.16
CA ASN A 203 -6.39 -2.15 -13.99
C ASN A 203 -6.49 -3.68 -14.08
N ASP A 204 -6.52 -4.33 -12.90
CA ASP A 204 -6.53 -5.79 -12.81
C ASP A 204 -7.90 -6.42 -13.14
N LEU A 205 -9.01 -5.67 -13.01
CA LEU A 205 -10.35 -6.18 -13.34
C LEU A 205 -10.43 -6.52 -14.84
N ASP A 206 -10.14 -5.55 -15.71
CA ASP A 206 -10.14 -5.74 -17.16
C ASP A 206 -9.01 -6.67 -17.61
N HIS A 207 -7.89 -6.65 -16.88
CA HIS A 207 -6.74 -7.49 -17.21
C HIS A 207 -7.00 -8.97 -16.98
N TYR A 208 -7.57 -9.34 -15.83
CA TYR A 208 -7.83 -10.75 -15.51
C TYR A 208 -9.19 -11.25 -16.01
N TRP A 209 -10.12 -10.37 -16.40
CA TRP A 209 -11.43 -10.78 -16.89
C TRP A 209 -11.39 -11.85 -18.00
N PRO A 210 -10.60 -11.71 -19.08
CA PRO A 210 -10.61 -12.70 -20.16
C PRO A 210 -10.14 -14.09 -19.75
N PHE A 211 -9.33 -14.18 -18.70
CA PHE A 211 -8.75 -15.43 -18.20
C PHE A 211 -9.69 -16.17 -17.25
N GLU A 212 -10.57 -15.44 -16.57
CA GLU A 212 -11.54 -16.01 -15.64
C GLU A 212 -12.91 -16.26 -16.29
N PHE A 213 -13.30 -15.43 -17.27
CA PHE A 213 -14.65 -15.41 -17.85
C PHE A 213 -14.68 -15.43 -19.39
N GLY A 214 -13.53 -15.39 -20.05
CA GLY A 214 -13.44 -15.22 -21.50
C GLY A 214 -13.59 -13.77 -21.95
N PHE A 215 -13.23 -13.49 -23.21
CA PHE A 215 -13.39 -12.16 -23.80
C PHE A 215 -14.88 -11.81 -23.90
N ALA A 216 -15.30 -10.75 -23.20
CA ALA A 216 -16.66 -10.25 -23.26
C ALA A 216 -16.97 -9.70 -24.67
N ARG A 217 -18.06 -10.18 -25.29
CA ARG A 217 -18.61 -9.60 -26.53
C ARG A 217 -19.56 -8.43 -26.26
N SER A 218 -20.11 -8.39 -25.05
CA SER A 218 -20.95 -7.33 -24.51
C SER A 218 -20.78 -7.25 -23.00
N TRP A 219 -21.10 -6.09 -22.44
CA TRP A 219 -21.11 -5.81 -21.00
C TRP A 219 -22.53 -5.50 -20.56
N THR A 220 -23.19 -6.47 -19.93
CA THR A 220 -24.50 -6.28 -19.29
C THR A 220 -24.28 -5.95 -17.81
N LEU A 221 -24.66 -4.74 -17.40
CA LEU A 221 -24.48 -4.23 -16.04
C LEU A 221 -25.84 -4.13 -15.35
N THR A 222 -25.99 -4.81 -14.22
CA THR A 222 -27.12 -4.59 -13.30
C THR A 222 -26.72 -3.48 -12.34
N LEU A 223 -27.48 -2.38 -12.35
CA LEU A 223 -27.14 -1.14 -11.68
C LEU A 223 -28.15 -0.83 -10.58
N VAL A 224 -27.69 -0.20 -9.50
CA VAL A 224 -28.54 0.37 -8.45
C VAL A 224 -28.11 1.81 -8.22
N ASN A 225 -29.03 2.75 -8.45
CA ASN A 225 -28.74 4.17 -8.23
C ASN A 225 -28.83 4.56 -6.75
N ALA A 226 -28.58 5.84 -6.43
CA ALA A 226 -28.62 6.33 -5.05
C ALA A 226 -29.99 6.20 -4.38
N ALA A 227 -31.09 6.22 -5.15
CA ALA A 227 -32.45 6.02 -4.67
C ALA A 227 -32.84 4.53 -4.50
N GLY A 228 -31.93 3.59 -4.80
CA GLY A 228 -32.20 2.15 -4.74
C GLY A 228 -32.92 1.60 -5.97
N ALA A 229 -33.20 2.42 -6.99
CA ALA A 229 -33.82 1.97 -8.22
C ALA A 229 -32.83 1.10 -9.02
N THR A 230 -33.31 -0.07 -9.43
CA THR A 230 -32.51 -1.04 -10.21
C THR A 230 -32.75 -0.84 -11.69
N SER A 231 -31.68 -0.90 -12.48
CA SER A 231 -31.76 -0.94 -13.95
C SER A 231 -30.76 -1.92 -14.52
N THR A 232 -30.90 -2.26 -15.80
CA THR A 232 -29.90 -3.06 -16.52
C THR A 232 -29.57 -2.37 -17.83
N ILE A 233 -28.28 -2.23 -18.12
CA ILE A 233 -27.81 -1.69 -19.40
C ILE A 233 -26.87 -2.68 -20.07
N THR A 234 -26.80 -2.62 -21.40
CA THR A 234 -25.80 -3.35 -22.19
C THR A 234 -24.93 -2.36 -22.95
N ARG A 235 -23.61 -2.59 -22.96
CA ARG A 235 -22.62 -1.80 -23.70
C ARG A 235 -21.67 -2.70 -24.48
N ALA A 236 -21.17 -2.21 -25.61
CA ALA A 236 -20.07 -2.86 -26.31
C ALA A 236 -18.76 -2.68 -25.52
N PRO A 237 -17.81 -3.63 -25.60
CA PRO A 237 -16.46 -3.42 -25.11
C PRO A 237 -15.79 -2.26 -25.86
N ILE A 238 -14.82 -1.63 -25.21
CA ILE A 238 -14.03 -0.53 -25.79
C ILE A 238 -12.56 -0.90 -25.88
N THR A 239 -11.83 -0.21 -26.76
CA THR A 239 -10.37 -0.38 -26.91
C THR A 239 -9.64 0.15 -25.67
N TYR A 240 -8.40 -0.28 -25.48
CA TYR A 240 -7.57 0.24 -24.38
C TYR A 240 -7.42 1.76 -24.43
N ALA A 241 -7.22 2.35 -25.61
CA ALA A 241 -7.11 3.80 -25.77
C ALA A 241 -8.41 4.54 -25.39
N ALA A 242 -9.57 4.03 -25.82
CA ALA A 242 -10.86 4.58 -25.41
C ALA A 242 -11.11 4.40 -23.91
N TRP A 243 -10.68 3.27 -23.34
CA TRP A 243 -10.73 3.04 -21.90
C TRP A 243 -9.86 4.06 -21.18
N GLN A 244 -8.61 4.30 -21.60
CA GLN A 244 -7.73 5.32 -21.02
C GLN A 244 -8.37 6.70 -21.01
N ALA A 245 -9.08 7.08 -22.08
CA ALA A 245 -9.78 8.36 -22.21
C ALA A 245 -11.00 8.54 -21.27
N LEU A 246 -11.48 7.50 -20.58
CA LEU A 246 -12.59 7.62 -19.64
C LEU A 246 -12.25 8.39 -18.35
N GLY A 247 -10.97 8.46 -17.97
CA GLY A 247 -10.50 9.15 -16.76
C GLY A 247 -9.21 9.93 -17.01
N ASP A 248 -8.60 10.43 -15.94
CA ASP A 248 -7.36 11.21 -16.07
C ASP A 248 -6.27 10.38 -16.75
N ALA A 249 -5.72 10.93 -17.83
CA ALA A 249 -4.77 10.24 -18.69
C ALA A 249 -3.36 10.24 -18.07
N GLN A 250 -2.78 9.04 -18.08
CA GLN A 250 -1.38 8.67 -17.82
C GLN A 250 -0.92 8.55 -16.35
N PRO A 251 -0.20 7.47 -16.01
CA PRO A 251 0.58 7.40 -14.78
C PRO A 251 1.53 8.60 -14.70
N ALA A 252 1.53 9.31 -13.58
CA ALA A 252 2.46 10.41 -13.39
C ALA A 252 3.87 9.87 -13.09
N ASP A 253 4.89 10.49 -13.69
CA ASP A 253 6.27 10.36 -13.23
C ASP A 253 6.49 11.30 -12.03
N PHE A 254 7.64 11.17 -11.35
CA PHE A 254 7.96 11.98 -10.18
C PHE A 254 7.82 13.50 -10.45
N ARG A 255 8.37 13.99 -11.57
CA ARG A 255 8.34 15.41 -11.93
C ARG A 255 6.91 15.93 -12.16
N THR A 256 6.11 15.23 -12.97
CA THR A 256 4.76 15.68 -13.35
C THR A 256 3.72 15.36 -12.28
N GLY A 257 4.02 14.40 -11.40
CA GLY A 257 3.19 14.02 -10.26
C GLY A 257 3.45 14.81 -8.99
N THR A 258 4.42 15.72 -8.98
CA THR A 258 4.76 16.56 -7.82
C THR A 258 4.25 17.98 -8.03
N ALA A 259 3.30 18.41 -7.21
CA ALA A 259 2.74 19.76 -7.25
C ALA A 259 2.29 20.21 -5.86
N TRP A 260 2.24 21.52 -5.62
CA TRP A 260 1.68 22.06 -4.39
C TRP A 260 0.71 23.22 -4.66
N ARG A 261 -0.20 23.45 -3.73
CA ARG A 261 -1.11 24.61 -3.71
C ARG A 261 -1.45 25.00 -2.29
N ALA A 262 -1.79 26.27 -2.05
CA ALA A 262 -2.43 26.68 -0.80
C ALA A 262 -3.87 26.15 -0.76
N LEU A 263 -4.30 25.65 0.39
CA LEU A 263 -5.71 25.37 0.66
C LEU A 263 -6.40 26.61 1.26
N ASP A 264 -5.67 27.30 2.14
CA ASP A 264 -6.05 28.53 2.81
C ASP A 264 -4.77 29.28 3.25
N ASP A 265 -4.90 30.34 4.07
CA ASP A 265 -3.75 31.13 4.55
C ASP A 265 -2.85 30.39 5.54
N SER A 266 -3.34 29.31 6.15
CA SER A 266 -2.65 28.53 7.18
C SER A 266 -2.20 27.13 6.72
N THR A 267 -2.74 26.64 5.60
CA THR A 267 -2.56 25.26 5.15
C THR A 267 -2.13 25.18 3.68
N ALA A 268 -1.07 24.40 3.41
CA ALA A 268 -0.69 23.99 2.05
C ALA A 268 -0.97 22.50 1.80
N LEU A 269 -1.23 22.14 0.56
CA LEU A 269 -1.30 20.77 0.06
C LEU A 269 -0.15 20.51 -0.90
N LEU A 270 0.70 19.55 -0.58
CA LEU A 270 1.73 18.99 -1.47
C LEU A 270 1.27 17.61 -1.93
N THR A 271 1.07 17.43 -3.23
CA THR A 271 0.74 16.12 -3.82
C THR A 271 2.00 15.55 -4.47
N VAL A 272 2.30 14.28 -4.19
CA VAL A 272 3.37 13.52 -4.89
C VAL A 272 2.77 12.20 -5.35
N ARG A 273 2.33 12.14 -6.61
CA ARG A 273 1.59 10.99 -7.18
C ARG A 273 2.46 9.77 -7.50
N SER A 274 3.77 9.91 -7.54
CA SER A 274 4.71 8.84 -7.92
C SER A 274 6.13 9.21 -7.51
N PHE A 275 6.96 8.22 -7.17
CA PHE A 275 8.40 8.42 -6.99
C PHE A 275 9.22 7.94 -8.20
N VAL A 276 8.59 7.63 -9.33
CA VAL A 276 9.30 7.18 -10.54
C VAL A 276 10.12 8.33 -11.13
N ASN A 277 11.40 8.41 -10.74
CA ASN A 277 12.36 9.41 -11.21
C ASN A 277 13.33 8.85 -12.28
N TYR A 278 13.27 7.56 -12.62
CA TYR A 278 14.20 6.94 -13.58
C TYR A 278 13.73 7.00 -15.05
N ARG A 279 12.49 7.43 -15.32
CA ARG A 279 11.97 7.62 -16.70
C ARG A 279 12.25 9.01 -17.23
N THR A 280 11.97 10.02 -16.41
CA THR A 280 12.20 11.44 -16.71
C THR A 280 12.97 12.08 -15.54
N PRO A 281 14.27 11.78 -15.39
CA PRO A 281 15.02 12.14 -14.20
C PRO A 281 15.15 13.65 -14.01
N VAL A 282 14.97 14.08 -12.75
CA VAL A 282 15.23 15.44 -12.28
C VAL A 282 16.09 15.42 -11.02
N ALA A 283 16.76 16.54 -10.77
CA ALA A 283 17.44 16.78 -9.50
C ALA A 283 16.42 16.91 -8.36
N VAL A 284 16.25 15.83 -7.59
CA VAL A 284 15.27 15.73 -6.49
C VAL A 284 15.43 16.87 -5.49
N ASP A 285 16.66 17.14 -5.05
CA ASP A 285 16.95 18.17 -4.07
C ASP A 285 16.53 19.56 -4.57
N SER A 286 16.78 19.87 -5.85
CA SER A 286 16.38 21.15 -6.44
C SER A 286 14.86 21.29 -6.55
N LEU A 287 14.15 20.23 -6.93
CA LEU A 287 12.70 20.23 -7.03
C LEU A 287 12.06 20.45 -5.66
N TYR A 288 12.43 19.66 -4.65
CA TYR A 288 11.87 19.81 -3.32
C TYR A 288 12.28 21.10 -2.64
N ALA A 289 13.54 21.55 -2.77
CA ALA A 289 13.96 22.85 -2.24
C ALA A 289 13.09 23.98 -2.81
N SER A 290 12.81 23.98 -4.12
CA SER A 290 11.92 24.96 -4.74
C SER A 290 10.51 24.93 -4.15
N VAL A 291 9.90 23.74 -4.02
CA VAL A 291 8.56 23.55 -3.45
C VAL A 291 8.49 24.02 -2.00
N PHE A 292 9.40 23.55 -1.13
CA PHE A 292 9.40 23.88 0.28
C PHE A 292 9.79 25.34 0.55
N ASN A 293 10.62 25.96 -0.29
CA ASN A 293 10.87 27.40 -0.23
C ASN A 293 9.60 28.21 -0.52
N ALA A 294 8.81 27.80 -1.51
CA ALA A 294 7.55 28.46 -1.84
C ALA A 294 6.49 28.30 -0.74
N ILE A 295 6.36 27.10 -0.18
CA ILE A 295 5.48 26.82 0.98
C ILE A 295 5.90 27.69 2.19
N ARG A 296 7.20 27.75 2.49
CA ARG A 296 7.71 28.56 3.60
C ARG A 296 7.50 30.05 3.39
N ALA A 297 7.70 30.56 2.18
CA ALA A 297 7.45 31.97 1.84
C ALA A 297 5.99 32.38 2.07
N ARG A 298 5.05 31.42 2.01
CA ARG A 298 3.63 31.66 2.30
C ARG A 298 3.34 31.77 3.80
N GLY A 299 4.20 31.25 4.67
CA GLY A 299 4.03 31.30 6.13
C GLY A 299 2.97 30.35 6.68
N VAL A 300 2.59 29.31 5.94
CA VAL A 300 1.61 28.31 6.40
C VAL A 300 2.13 27.52 7.60
N THR A 301 1.24 27.18 8.52
CA THR A 301 1.56 26.42 9.75
C THR A 301 1.19 24.95 9.66
N GLN A 302 0.39 24.58 8.65
CA GLN A 302 -0.03 23.22 8.36
C GLN A 302 0.35 22.81 6.92
N LEU A 303 0.82 21.57 6.78
CA LEU A 303 1.11 20.95 5.51
C LEU A 303 0.35 19.63 5.42
N VAL A 304 -0.47 19.49 4.39
CA VAL A 304 -1.04 18.20 3.99
C VAL A 304 -0.15 17.65 2.87
N VAL A 305 0.34 16.42 3.02
CA VAL A 305 1.12 15.72 1.99
C VAL A 305 0.28 14.58 1.44
N ASP A 306 -0.21 14.69 0.21
CA ASP A 306 -1.04 13.67 -0.41
C ASP A 306 -0.19 12.66 -1.19
N LEU A 307 -0.11 11.44 -0.64
CA LEU A 307 0.58 10.31 -1.23
C LEU A 307 -0.39 9.22 -1.68
N ARG A 308 -1.71 9.42 -1.62
CA ARG A 308 -2.70 8.32 -1.78
C ARG A 308 -2.58 7.57 -3.11
N ASP A 309 -2.17 8.24 -4.18
CA ASP A 309 -1.99 7.62 -5.50
C ASP A 309 -0.56 7.11 -5.76
N ASN A 310 0.34 7.22 -4.78
CA ASN A 310 1.76 6.91 -4.94
C ASN A 310 2.09 5.46 -4.58
N GLY A 311 2.31 4.64 -5.61
CA GLY A 311 2.71 3.23 -5.48
C GLY A 311 4.21 2.99 -5.26
N GLY A 312 5.04 4.05 -5.22
CA GLY A 312 6.49 3.96 -5.02
C GLY A 312 7.30 4.47 -6.21
N GLY A 313 8.53 4.01 -6.32
CA GLY A 313 9.49 4.43 -7.34
C GLY A 313 10.91 4.48 -6.79
N SER A 314 11.64 5.54 -7.12
CA SER A 314 13.05 5.71 -6.75
C SER A 314 13.24 6.13 -5.29
N ASP A 315 14.27 5.58 -4.66
CA ASP A 315 14.63 5.88 -3.27
C ASP A 315 15.08 7.33 -3.07
N ASP A 316 15.75 7.96 -4.04
CA ASP A 316 16.17 9.37 -3.99
C ASP A 316 14.96 10.30 -3.81
N ALA A 317 13.90 10.10 -4.60
CA ALA A 317 12.68 10.88 -4.53
C ALA A 317 11.93 10.65 -3.20
N ALA A 318 11.83 9.40 -2.74
CA ALA A 318 11.18 9.08 -1.48
C ALA A 318 11.94 9.68 -0.27
N TRP A 319 13.24 9.40 -0.14
CA TRP A 319 14.03 9.89 0.99
C TRP A 319 14.29 11.40 0.92
N GLY A 320 14.36 11.97 -0.28
CA GLY A 320 14.37 13.42 -0.49
C GLY A 320 13.17 14.10 0.15
N LEU A 321 11.95 13.55 -0.02
CA LEU A 321 10.76 14.06 0.65
C LEU A 321 10.87 13.96 2.17
N VAL A 322 11.30 12.81 2.69
CA VAL A 322 11.44 12.59 4.15
C VAL A 322 12.32 13.65 4.80
N ARG A 323 13.44 14.02 4.16
CA ARG A 323 14.36 15.06 4.67
C ARG A 323 13.68 16.41 4.89
N HIS A 324 12.66 16.75 4.11
CA HIS A 324 11.89 18.00 4.29
C HIS A 324 10.76 17.89 5.32
N LEU A 325 10.42 16.68 5.78
CA LEU A 325 9.33 16.42 6.71
C LEU A 325 9.80 16.08 8.13
N ILE A 326 11.05 15.64 8.32
CA ILE A 326 11.61 15.28 9.63
C ILE A 326 12.29 16.46 10.33
N SER A 327 12.43 16.39 11.66
CA SER A 327 13.08 17.44 12.49
C SER A 327 14.36 16.97 13.20
N ALA A 328 14.72 15.69 13.09
CA ALA A 328 15.94 15.14 13.65
C ALA A 328 16.49 14.03 12.73
N PRO A 329 17.81 13.78 12.73
CA PRO A 329 18.40 12.71 11.93
C PRO A 329 17.82 11.33 12.27
N LEU A 330 17.70 10.47 11.25
CA LEU A 330 17.29 9.06 11.44
C LEU A 330 17.95 8.13 10.42
N VAL A 331 18.05 6.85 10.74
CA VAL A 331 18.49 5.80 9.81
C VAL A 331 17.25 5.04 9.34
N PRO A 332 16.81 5.17 8.08
CA PRO A 332 15.50 4.70 7.63
C PRO A 332 15.45 3.18 7.38
N LEU A 333 16.54 2.58 6.93
CA LEU A 333 16.61 1.20 6.44
C LEU A 333 17.74 0.42 7.11
N LYS A 334 17.59 -0.90 7.09
CA LYS A 334 18.67 -1.86 7.34
C LYS A 334 19.39 -2.16 6.02
N ALA A 335 20.51 -2.87 6.11
CA ALA A 335 21.26 -3.33 4.94
C ALA A 335 20.35 -4.14 4.00
N VAL A 336 20.38 -3.79 2.71
CA VAL A 336 19.66 -4.49 1.64
C VAL A 336 20.21 -5.89 1.48
N ARG A 337 19.32 -6.86 1.26
CA ARG A 337 19.66 -8.28 1.19
C ARG A 337 19.37 -8.88 -0.18
N ARG A 338 20.20 -9.85 -0.59
CA ARG A 338 20.02 -10.67 -1.79
C ARG A 338 20.20 -12.15 -1.46
N ARG A 339 19.44 -13.00 -2.15
CA ARG A 339 19.59 -14.46 -2.03
C ARG A 339 20.83 -14.96 -2.75
N THR A 340 21.14 -14.37 -3.90
CA THR A 340 22.36 -14.63 -4.67
C THR A 340 22.97 -13.33 -5.17
N ILE A 341 24.29 -13.34 -5.32
CA ILE A 341 25.09 -12.32 -6.02
C ILE A 341 25.76 -12.90 -7.27
N ASN A 342 25.42 -14.13 -7.64
CA ASN A 342 25.87 -14.76 -8.87
C ASN A 342 24.70 -15.54 -9.49
N VAL A 343 24.04 -14.93 -10.47
CA VAL A 343 22.96 -15.59 -11.22
C VAL A 343 23.58 -16.62 -12.15
N ALA A 344 23.08 -17.86 -12.12
CA ALA A 344 23.60 -18.97 -12.91
C ALA A 344 23.58 -18.65 -14.41
N PRO A 345 24.62 -19.01 -15.20
CA PRO A 345 24.71 -18.68 -16.62
C PRO A 345 23.46 -19.04 -17.44
N GLU A 346 22.83 -20.18 -17.16
CA GLU A 346 21.65 -20.65 -17.90
C GLU A 346 20.40 -19.80 -17.60
N LEU A 347 20.35 -19.14 -16.44
CA LEU A 347 19.27 -18.20 -16.11
C LEU A 347 19.50 -16.83 -16.74
N ARG A 348 20.76 -16.40 -16.92
CA ARG A 348 21.10 -15.08 -17.46
C ARG A 348 20.50 -14.87 -18.86
N THR A 349 20.49 -15.91 -19.69
CA THR A 349 19.95 -15.83 -21.06
C THR A 349 18.43 -15.73 -21.11
N ALA A 350 17.73 -16.09 -20.03
CA ALA A 350 16.27 -16.02 -19.92
C ALA A 350 15.77 -14.73 -19.24
N PHE A 351 16.67 -13.94 -18.64
CA PHE A 351 16.35 -12.72 -17.92
C PHE A 351 16.57 -11.46 -18.76
N GLU A 352 15.58 -10.58 -18.77
CA GLU A 352 15.68 -9.20 -19.21
C GLU A 352 15.72 -8.27 -17.97
N THR A 353 16.22 -7.04 -18.11
CA THR A 353 16.21 -6.03 -17.04
C THR A 353 16.22 -4.63 -17.64
N TRP A 354 15.83 -3.63 -16.85
CA TRP A 354 15.91 -2.22 -17.26
C TRP A 354 17.33 -1.64 -17.19
N SER A 355 18.21 -2.24 -16.39
CA SER A 355 19.58 -1.77 -16.15
C SER A 355 20.61 -2.68 -16.83
N ASP A 356 21.89 -2.36 -16.71
CA ASP A 356 22.97 -3.23 -17.18
C ASP A 356 22.90 -4.61 -16.48
N PRO A 357 22.63 -5.70 -17.21
CA PRO A 357 22.51 -7.04 -16.64
C PRO A 357 23.82 -7.56 -16.02
N SER A 358 24.98 -7.11 -16.52
CA SER A 358 26.29 -7.61 -16.05
C SER A 358 26.53 -7.26 -14.58
N ALA A 359 26.24 -6.01 -14.22
CA ALA A 359 26.31 -5.49 -12.85
C ALA A 359 25.24 -6.07 -11.91
N LEU A 360 24.17 -6.67 -12.44
CA LEU A 360 23.12 -7.32 -11.66
C LEU A 360 23.37 -8.81 -11.43
N PHE A 361 23.84 -9.52 -12.46
CA PHE A 361 24.02 -10.96 -12.44
C PHE A 361 25.28 -11.38 -11.70
N ALA A 362 26.32 -10.55 -11.69
CA ALA A 362 27.56 -10.82 -10.97
C ALA A 362 28.20 -9.50 -10.47
N PRO A 363 27.57 -8.79 -9.51
CA PRO A 363 28.18 -7.61 -8.90
C PRO A 363 29.49 -7.97 -8.17
N ASP A 364 30.30 -6.94 -7.88
CA ASP A 364 31.50 -7.10 -7.07
C ASP A 364 31.16 -7.70 -5.69
N ALA A 365 31.72 -8.87 -5.40
CA ALA A 365 31.50 -9.58 -4.14
C ALA A 365 32.00 -8.78 -2.92
N LEU A 366 32.97 -7.86 -3.10
CA LEU A 366 33.46 -7.00 -2.02
C LEU A 366 32.41 -6.00 -1.53
N ALA A 367 31.37 -5.73 -2.32
CA ALA A 367 30.23 -4.90 -1.92
C ALA A 367 29.26 -5.64 -0.96
N PHE A 368 29.49 -6.92 -0.67
CA PHE A 368 28.58 -7.76 0.10
C PHE A 368 29.27 -8.48 1.26
N THR A 369 28.49 -8.75 2.30
CA THR A 369 28.85 -9.68 3.38
C THR A 369 27.91 -10.88 3.33
N ARG A 370 28.49 -12.08 3.25
CA ARG A 370 27.73 -13.32 3.39
C ARG A 370 27.32 -13.51 4.85
N ARG A 371 26.05 -13.80 5.07
CA ARG A 371 25.42 -13.97 6.38
C ARG A 371 25.34 -15.46 6.75
N ASP A 372 25.11 -15.73 8.03
CA ASP A 372 24.96 -17.09 8.57
C ASP A 372 23.74 -17.83 7.98
N ASP A 373 22.69 -17.07 7.60
CA ASP A 373 21.50 -17.58 6.92
C ASP A 373 21.75 -17.92 5.43
N GLY A 374 22.96 -17.72 4.94
CA GLY A 374 23.38 -17.95 3.55
C GLY A 374 23.06 -16.82 2.58
N TRP A 375 22.38 -15.75 3.03
CA TRP A 375 22.09 -14.57 2.21
C TRP A 375 23.28 -13.62 2.17
N TYR A 376 23.21 -12.65 1.26
CA TYR A 376 24.18 -11.57 1.13
C TYR A 376 23.55 -10.25 1.57
N ALA A 377 24.24 -9.50 2.42
CA ALA A 377 23.87 -8.13 2.77
C ALA A 377 24.83 -7.13 2.09
N GLU A 378 24.29 -6.07 1.51
CA GLU A 378 25.09 -4.96 0.97
C GLU A 378 25.87 -4.28 2.13
N ARG A 379 27.19 -4.06 1.94
CA ARG A 379 28.09 -3.49 2.96
C ARG A 379 27.96 -1.98 3.12
N PHE A 380 27.65 -1.28 2.04
CA PHE A 380 27.57 0.17 2.05
C PHE A 380 26.35 0.61 2.87
N ALA A 381 26.58 1.55 3.78
CA ALA A 381 25.58 1.96 4.77
C ALA A 381 24.32 2.51 4.11
N THR A 382 23.16 2.18 4.67
CA THR A 382 21.99 3.03 4.50
C THR A 382 22.33 4.39 5.10
N PRO A 383 22.31 5.49 4.32
CA PRO A 383 22.71 6.78 4.83
C PRO A 383 21.78 7.22 5.96
N THR A 384 22.35 7.88 6.96
CA THR A 384 21.58 8.71 7.89
C THR A 384 20.91 9.82 7.09
N LEU A 385 19.59 9.98 7.29
CA LEU A 385 18.83 11.08 6.71
C LEU A 385 18.82 12.25 7.69
N ASP A 386 19.56 13.30 7.37
CA ASP A 386 19.46 14.58 8.07
C ASP A 386 18.28 15.42 7.57
N PRO A 387 17.66 16.26 8.43
CA PRO A 387 16.70 17.27 7.97
C PRO A 387 17.32 18.18 6.90
N ALA A 388 16.57 18.44 5.84
CA ALA A 388 16.99 19.38 4.80
C ALA A 388 17.00 20.82 5.32
N PRO A 389 17.86 21.72 4.80
CA PRO A 389 17.76 23.14 5.07
C PRO A 389 16.36 23.67 4.74
N GLY A 390 15.72 24.32 5.72
CA GLY A 390 14.35 24.82 5.57
C GLY A 390 13.28 23.72 5.53
N ALA A 391 13.54 22.54 6.10
CA ALA A 391 12.53 21.52 6.38
C ALA A 391 11.31 22.13 7.09
N PHE A 392 10.12 21.62 6.77
CA PHE A 392 8.87 22.18 7.28
C PHE A 392 8.75 21.91 8.79
N SER A 393 8.63 22.97 9.59
CA SER A 393 8.59 22.91 11.06
C SER A 393 7.18 22.83 11.64
N GLY A 394 6.15 23.09 10.83
CA GLY A 394 4.74 23.05 11.25
C GLY A 394 4.18 21.63 11.39
N ARG A 395 2.85 21.58 11.45
CA ARG A 395 2.02 20.38 11.57
C ARG A 395 1.85 19.70 10.20
N ILE A 396 2.07 18.38 10.12
CA ILE A 396 2.10 17.61 8.87
C ILE A 396 1.09 16.45 8.90
N SER A 397 0.03 16.54 8.10
CA SER A 397 -0.86 15.39 7.86
C SER A 397 -0.48 14.72 6.54
N VAL A 398 -0.07 13.46 6.56
CA VAL A 398 0.26 12.69 5.34
C VAL A 398 -0.94 11.82 4.97
N LEU A 399 -1.49 12.01 3.78
CA LEU A 399 -2.64 11.22 3.31
C LEU A 399 -2.17 9.88 2.75
N THR A 400 -2.82 8.81 3.20
CA THR A 400 -2.47 7.42 2.91
C THR A 400 -3.65 6.66 2.32
N SER A 401 -3.37 5.63 1.53
CA SER A 401 -4.38 4.75 0.95
C SER A 401 -3.86 3.32 0.79
N ARG A 402 -4.79 2.39 0.54
CA ARG A 402 -4.48 1.01 0.16
C ARG A 402 -3.66 0.85 -1.14
N ARG A 403 -3.46 1.92 -1.93
CA ARG A 403 -2.58 1.94 -3.12
C ARG A 403 -1.11 2.15 -2.77
N ASN A 404 -0.80 2.64 -1.57
CA ASN A 404 0.57 2.86 -1.16
C ASN A 404 1.32 1.54 -1.05
N SER A 405 2.42 1.42 -1.79
CA SER A 405 3.28 0.24 -1.84
C SER A 405 4.75 0.64 -1.96
N SER A 406 5.65 -0.35 -1.93
CA SER A 406 7.08 -0.18 -2.23
C SER A 406 7.75 0.93 -1.40
N ALA A 407 8.53 1.81 -2.04
CA ALA A 407 9.18 2.96 -1.41
C ALA A 407 8.22 3.86 -0.62
N THR A 408 6.96 4.00 -1.05
CA THR A 408 5.98 4.81 -0.33
C THR A 408 5.63 4.20 1.02
N THR A 409 5.38 2.89 1.09
CA THR A 409 5.08 2.23 2.37
C THR A 409 6.28 2.29 3.33
N MET A 410 7.50 2.09 2.83
CA MET A 410 8.71 2.25 3.65
C MET A 410 8.84 3.66 4.21
N LEU A 411 8.66 4.68 3.38
CA LEU A 411 8.63 6.08 3.78
C LEU A 411 7.55 6.32 4.85
N LEU A 412 6.35 5.76 4.67
CA LEU A 412 5.23 5.97 5.60
C LEU A 412 5.51 5.35 6.97
N ALA A 413 6.14 4.17 7.02
CA ALA A 413 6.58 3.55 8.28
C ALA A 413 7.60 4.45 9.02
N VAL A 414 8.58 4.99 8.27
CA VAL A 414 9.58 5.91 8.82
C VAL A 414 8.95 7.21 9.31
N LEU A 415 8.03 7.79 8.53
CA LEU A 415 7.32 9.00 8.92
C LEU A 415 6.42 8.78 10.13
N GLN A 416 5.73 7.64 10.26
CA GLN A 416 4.95 7.32 11.46
C GLN A 416 5.81 7.33 12.72
N GLN A 417 6.99 6.70 12.70
CA GLN A 417 7.92 6.74 13.82
C GLN A 417 8.45 8.16 14.09
N ALA A 418 8.72 8.94 13.04
CA ALA A 418 9.12 10.35 13.19
C ALA A 418 7.99 11.21 13.80
N GLY A 419 6.74 10.95 13.41
CA GLY A 419 5.55 11.58 13.99
C GLY A 419 5.36 11.22 15.45
N ALA A 420 5.49 9.94 15.81
CA ALA A 420 5.41 9.47 17.19
C ALA A 420 6.43 10.16 18.11
N ARG A 421 7.65 10.47 17.60
CA ARG A 421 8.70 11.18 18.35
C ARG A 421 8.49 12.68 18.44
N SER A 422 7.96 13.30 17.37
CA SER A 422 7.90 14.76 17.24
C SER A 422 6.55 15.35 17.64
N GLY A 423 5.48 14.56 17.64
CA GLY A 423 4.10 15.03 17.89
C GLY A 423 3.51 15.92 16.81
N ARG A 424 4.26 16.23 15.73
CA ARG A 424 3.87 17.18 14.68
C ARG A 424 3.59 16.55 13.32
N LEU A 425 3.72 15.24 13.19
CA LEU A 425 3.38 14.50 11.97
C LEU A 425 2.39 13.38 12.30
N ARG A 426 1.38 13.19 11.44
CA ARG A 426 0.43 12.09 11.52
C ARG A 426 0.07 11.57 10.12
N LEU A 427 -0.33 10.30 10.05
CA LEU A 427 -0.88 9.66 8.86
C LEU A 427 -2.41 9.70 8.93
N VAL A 428 -3.08 10.01 7.81
CA VAL A 428 -4.55 10.11 7.72
C VAL A 428 -5.02 9.37 6.48
N GLY A 429 -6.03 8.50 6.56
CA GLY A 429 -6.52 7.76 5.40
C GLY A 429 -6.79 6.29 5.66
N GLU A 430 -6.43 5.43 4.71
CA GLU A 430 -6.58 3.98 4.82
C GLU A 430 -5.24 3.30 5.17
N GLU A 431 -5.29 2.08 5.68
CA GLU A 431 -4.11 1.21 5.79
C GLU A 431 -3.42 1.03 4.42
N THR A 432 -2.09 1.04 4.40
CA THR A 432 -1.32 0.94 3.15
C THR A 432 -1.31 -0.49 2.59
N GLY A 433 -1.26 -0.65 1.27
CA GLY A 433 -1.25 -1.98 0.63
C GLY A 433 0.10 -2.69 0.57
N GLY A 434 1.22 -1.98 0.62
CA GLY A 434 2.56 -2.58 0.74
C GLY A 434 2.86 -3.05 2.16
N SER A 435 3.96 -3.78 2.35
CA SER A 435 4.42 -4.20 3.69
C SER A 435 5.22 -3.10 4.40
N ALA A 436 4.85 -2.78 5.64
CA ALA A 436 5.57 -1.86 6.51
C ALA A 436 6.99 -2.34 6.83
N GLU A 437 7.24 -3.65 6.75
CA GLU A 437 8.60 -4.20 6.91
C GLU A 437 9.55 -3.69 5.83
N GLY A 438 9.04 -3.40 4.63
CA GLY A 438 9.80 -3.12 3.42
C GLY A 438 9.65 -4.21 2.35
N PRO A 439 9.78 -3.86 1.06
CA PRO A 439 9.37 -4.70 -0.04
C PRO A 439 10.44 -5.74 -0.43
N THR A 440 10.02 -6.74 -1.18
CA THR A 440 10.92 -7.54 -2.01
C THR A 440 10.90 -6.94 -3.42
N ALA A 441 11.78 -5.96 -3.69
CA ALA A 441 11.70 -5.11 -4.88
C ALA A 441 13.07 -4.60 -5.33
N GLY A 442 13.14 -3.32 -5.70
CA GLY A 442 14.36 -2.64 -6.15
C GLY A 442 14.72 -3.04 -7.58
N GLN A 443 15.70 -3.93 -7.73
CA GLN A 443 16.14 -4.42 -9.03
C GLN A 443 15.26 -5.61 -9.44
N ILE A 444 14.44 -5.40 -10.47
CA ILE A 444 13.52 -6.41 -11.02
C ILE A 444 14.13 -7.03 -12.27
N LEU A 445 14.24 -8.35 -12.28
CA LEU A 445 14.52 -9.12 -13.48
C LEU A 445 13.20 -9.60 -14.10
N PHE A 446 13.17 -9.70 -15.41
CA PHE A 446 12.01 -10.18 -16.16
C PHE A 446 12.37 -11.52 -16.79
N LEU A 447 11.88 -12.60 -16.21
CA LEU A 447 12.03 -13.93 -16.79
C LEU A 447 11.04 -14.08 -17.95
N ARG A 448 11.53 -14.32 -19.16
CA ARG A 448 10.66 -14.69 -20.29
C ARG A 448 10.66 -16.21 -20.42
N LEU A 449 9.48 -16.82 -20.23
CA LEU A 449 9.29 -18.25 -20.42
C LEU A 449 9.27 -18.55 -21.94
N PRO A 450 10.23 -19.35 -22.47
CA PRO A 450 10.45 -19.47 -23.91
C PRO A 450 9.24 -19.94 -24.72
N ALA A 451 8.53 -20.95 -24.23
CA ALA A 451 7.48 -21.56 -25.03
C ALA A 451 6.14 -20.83 -24.92
N SER A 452 5.73 -20.47 -23.70
CA SER A 452 4.48 -19.74 -23.44
C SER A 452 4.57 -18.25 -23.79
N GLY A 453 5.77 -17.66 -23.70
CA GLY A 453 5.99 -16.23 -23.85
C GLY A 453 5.53 -15.40 -22.65
N VAL A 454 5.04 -16.04 -21.57
CA VAL A 454 4.68 -15.37 -20.32
C VAL A 454 5.94 -14.74 -19.73
N ARG A 455 5.83 -13.49 -19.31
CA ARG A 455 6.93 -12.78 -18.65
C ARG A 455 6.65 -12.68 -17.16
N VAL A 456 7.64 -12.96 -16.32
CA VAL A 456 7.50 -12.96 -14.86
C VAL A 456 8.49 -11.99 -14.25
N ARG A 457 7.99 -11.07 -13.41
CA ARG A 457 8.84 -10.18 -12.61
C ARG A 457 9.45 -10.94 -11.44
N ILE A 458 10.77 -10.86 -11.27
CA ILE A 458 11.55 -11.53 -10.23
C ILE A 458 12.45 -10.50 -9.53
N PRO A 459 12.07 -10.00 -8.34
CA PRO A 459 12.87 -9.06 -7.57
C PRO A 459 14.14 -9.70 -6.97
N LEU A 460 15.27 -9.02 -7.14
CA LEU A 460 16.59 -9.43 -6.63
C LEU A 460 16.86 -9.00 -5.19
N LYS A 461 16.19 -7.95 -4.71
CA LYS A 461 16.51 -7.32 -3.43
C LYS A 461 15.36 -7.45 -2.45
N ARG A 462 15.73 -7.58 -1.18
CA ARG A 462 14.85 -7.36 -0.03
C ARG A 462 15.39 -6.17 0.75
N THR A 463 14.53 -5.20 0.97
CA THR A 463 14.82 -4.03 1.80
C THR A 463 13.97 -4.11 3.05
N ASP A 464 14.57 -3.89 4.22
CA ASP A 464 13.84 -3.82 5.48
C ASP A 464 14.00 -2.44 6.11
N VAL A 465 12.92 -1.88 6.65
CA VAL A 465 12.97 -0.62 7.40
C VAL A 465 13.67 -0.81 8.75
N ASN A 466 14.20 0.29 9.31
CA ASN A 466 14.86 0.31 10.61
C ASN A 466 14.02 1.02 11.69
N VAL A 467 12.71 0.82 11.62
CA VAL A 467 11.71 1.32 12.59
C VAL A 467 10.80 0.17 13.04
N PRO A 468 10.05 0.31 14.16
CA PRO A 468 9.03 -0.66 14.54
C PRO A 468 7.93 -0.81 13.47
N PHE A 469 7.39 -2.02 13.32
CA PHE A 469 6.29 -2.34 12.40
C PHE A 469 5.56 -3.61 12.85
N VAL A 470 4.41 -3.88 12.24
CA VAL A 470 3.71 -5.16 12.34
C VAL A 470 4.11 -6.03 11.15
N ALA A 471 4.64 -7.22 11.43
CA ALA A 471 5.14 -8.11 10.39
C ALA A 471 4.03 -8.53 9.41
N GLY A 472 4.33 -8.44 8.11
CA GLY A 472 3.46 -8.78 6.99
C GLY A 472 2.25 -7.86 6.78
N MET A 473 2.11 -6.77 7.55
CA MET A 473 0.99 -5.84 7.43
C MET A 473 1.44 -4.51 6.82
N GLY A 474 0.47 -3.67 6.45
CA GLY A 474 0.71 -2.30 6.03
C GLY A 474 1.05 -1.38 7.20
N VAL A 475 1.24 -0.10 6.87
CA VAL A 475 1.29 0.98 7.84
C VAL A 475 -0.14 1.39 8.13
N PHE A 476 -0.51 1.39 9.41
CA PHE A 476 -1.82 1.84 9.87
C PHE A 476 -1.85 3.38 9.91
N PRO A 477 -2.92 4.03 9.43
CA PRO A 477 -3.06 5.47 9.57
C PRO A 477 -3.25 5.83 11.04
N ASP A 478 -2.81 7.03 11.44
CA ASP A 478 -3.06 7.54 12.79
C ASP A 478 -4.52 8.01 12.96
N ILE A 479 -5.15 8.38 11.84
CA ILE A 479 -6.57 8.72 11.73
C ILE A 479 -7.16 7.94 10.55
N ASP A 480 -8.07 7.02 10.84
CA ASP A 480 -8.80 6.30 9.79
C ASP A 480 -9.77 7.27 9.08
N ALA A 481 -9.55 7.42 7.79
CA ALA A 481 -10.40 8.21 6.91
C ALA A 481 -10.75 7.43 5.64
N THR A 482 -11.07 6.15 5.81
CA THR A 482 -11.57 5.26 4.75
C THR A 482 -12.80 5.88 4.06
N GLU A 483 -12.75 5.96 2.72
CA GLU A 483 -13.81 6.53 1.90
C GLU A 483 -15.13 5.75 2.03
N THR A 484 -16.24 6.46 2.18
CA THR A 484 -17.58 5.86 2.20
C THR A 484 -18.30 6.02 0.86
N ILE A 485 -19.39 5.29 0.67
CA ILE A 485 -20.24 5.47 -0.51
C ILE A 485 -20.81 6.90 -0.61
N ASP A 486 -21.11 7.53 0.52
CA ASP A 486 -21.61 8.91 0.53
C ASP A 486 -20.51 9.90 0.15
N ASP A 487 -19.26 9.62 0.53
CA ASP A 487 -18.10 10.39 0.09
C ASP A 487 -17.92 10.28 -1.44
N LEU A 488 -17.98 9.07 -1.99
CA LEU A 488 -17.88 8.84 -3.43
C LEU A 488 -19.00 9.54 -4.20
N ARG A 489 -20.25 9.43 -3.75
CA ARG A 489 -21.42 10.08 -4.38
C ARG A 489 -21.33 11.61 -4.32
N ALA A 490 -20.91 12.15 -3.19
CA ALA A 490 -20.75 13.59 -3.00
C ALA A 490 -19.43 14.14 -3.57
N ASN A 491 -18.57 13.29 -4.14
CA ASN A 491 -17.21 13.63 -4.56
C ASN A 491 -16.43 14.36 -3.44
N ARG A 492 -16.57 13.87 -2.20
CA ARG A 492 -16.03 14.47 -0.98
C ARG A 492 -14.75 13.76 -0.55
N ASP A 493 -13.69 14.53 -0.39
CA ASP A 493 -12.39 13.99 0.06
C ASP A 493 -12.34 13.85 1.59
N ARG A 494 -12.71 12.66 2.08
CA ARG A 494 -12.73 12.36 3.52
C ARG A 494 -11.37 12.51 4.19
N ALA A 495 -10.29 12.00 3.57
CA ALA A 495 -8.96 12.03 4.16
C ALA A 495 -8.44 13.47 4.28
N LEU A 496 -8.66 14.31 3.26
CA LEU A 496 -8.32 15.73 3.33
C LEU A 496 -9.12 16.45 4.41
N LEU A 497 -10.44 16.22 4.48
CA LEU A 497 -11.30 16.81 5.51
C LEU A 497 -10.84 16.43 6.93
N MET A 498 -10.56 15.14 7.16
CA MET A 498 -10.07 14.66 8.46
C MET A 498 -8.69 15.23 8.79
N ALA A 499 -7.81 15.39 7.80
CA ALA A 499 -6.50 15.99 7.98
C ALA A 499 -6.58 17.45 8.42
N GLN A 500 -7.58 18.21 7.97
CA GLN A 500 -7.82 19.61 8.33
C GLN A 500 -8.59 19.78 9.65
N SER A 501 -9.57 18.91 9.91
CA SER A 501 -10.51 19.08 11.03
C SER A 501 -10.10 18.36 12.32
N THR A 502 -9.32 17.28 12.23
CA THR A 502 -8.98 16.49 13.42
C THR A 502 -7.96 17.24 14.29
N PRO A 503 -8.22 17.48 15.58
CA PRO A 503 -7.27 18.11 16.48
C PRO A 503 -5.94 17.35 16.59
N TRP A 504 -4.85 18.04 16.90
CA TRP A 504 -3.53 17.43 17.10
C TRP A 504 -3.36 16.95 18.53
N ALA A 505 -2.82 15.76 18.71
CA ALA A 505 -2.55 15.14 20.01
C ALA A 505 -1.32 15.78 20.69
N GLY A 506 -1.44 17.06 21.05
CA GLY A 506 -0.55 17.77 21.97
C GLY A 506 -0.98 17.68 23.43
N ASP A 507 -2.13 17.07 23.72
CA ASP A 507 -2.58 16.80 25.08
C ASP A 507 -2.23 15.35 25.45
N ALA A 508 -1.00 15.10 25.94
CA ALA A 508 -0.66 13.80 26.53
C ALA A 508 -1.63 13.45 27.68
N GLY A 509 -2.15 14.48 28.38
CA GLY A 509 -3.28 14.38 29.29
C GLY A 509 -4.58 13.86 28.64
N ALA A 510 -4.88 14.16 27.38
CA ALA A 510 -6.14 13.75 26.72
C ALA A 510 -6.23 12.24 26.44
N LEU A 511 -5.09 11.57 26.31
CA LEU A 511 -5.02 10.16 25.89
C LEU A 511 -5.59 9.23 26.97
N LEU A 512 -5.24 9.47 28.23
CA LEU A 512 -5.77 8.76 29.39
C LEU A 512 -6.87 9.56 30.13
N ALA A 513 -7.04 10.87 29.89
CA ALA A 513 -8.21 11.60 30.40
C ALA A 513 -9.53 11.02 29.83
N ARG A 514 -9.52 10.42 28.65
CA ARG A 514 -10.67 9.65 28.15
C ARG A 514 -11.02 8.43 29.00
N THR A 515 -10.15 8.04 29.94
CA THR A 515 -10.35 6.91 30.86
C THR A 515 -10.54 7.36 32.32
N THR A 516 -10.44 8.66 32.64
CA THR A 516 -10.59 9.13 34.03
C THR A 516 -12.01 8.99 34.55
N GLY A 517 -12.14 8.71 35.85
CA GLY A 517 -13.41 8.47 36.53
C GLY A 517 -13.61 7.01 36.91
N LEU A 518 -14.79 6.74 37.48
CA LEU A 518 -15.23 5.40 37.85
C LEU A 518 -15.82 4.67 36.64
N MET A 519 -15.49 3.40 36.47
CA MET A 519 -15.99 2.54 35.42
C MET A 519 -16.29 1.15 35.99
N ARG A 520 -17.33 0.50 35.46
CA ARG A 520 -17.75 -0.85 35.88
C ARG A 520 -17.77 -1.77 34.66
N GLY A 521 -17.49 -3.05 34.87
CA GLY A 521 -17.52 -4.02 33.79
C GLY A 521 -16.94 -5.35 34.21
N SER A 522 -16.11 -5.93 33.36
CA SER A 522 -15.53 -7.25 33.61
C SER A 522 -14.09 -7.37 33.15
N LEU A 523 -13.38 -8.30 33.81
CA LEU A 523 -12.16 -8.92 33.33
C LEU A 523 -12.53 -10.32 32.87
N VAL A 524 -12.28 -10.64 31.61
CA VAL A 524 -12.31 -12.03 31.13
C VAL A 524 -10.87 -12.47 30.92
N TYR A 525 -10.46 -13.59 31.51
CA TYR A 525 -9.09 -14.09 31.38
C TYR A 525 -9.05 -15.61 31.19
N ARG A 526 -7.98 -16.09 30.57
CA ARG A 526 -7.69 -17.53 30.41
C ARG A 526 -6.94 -18.04 31.64
N ASP A 527 -7.56 -18.96 32.39
CA ASP A 527 -6.94 -19.60 33.55
C ASP A 527 -5.77 -20.51 33.13
N TYR A 528 -4.65 -20.46 33.87
CA TYR A 528 -3.45 -21.22 33.51
C TYR A 528 -3.56 -22.71 33.80
N GLY A 529 -4.25 -23.10 34.87
CA GLY A 529 -4.33 -24.51 35.28
C GLY A 529 -5.29 -25.30 34.40
N THR A 530 -6.44 -24.71 34.09
CA THR A 530 -7.56 -25.37 33.43
C THR A 530 -7.73 -24.95 31.97
N GLY A 531 -7.13 -23.83 31.54
CA GLY A 531 -7.34 -23.25 30.22
C GLY A 531 -8.72 -22.63 30.00
N ARG A 532 -9.60 -22.67 31.02
CA ARG A 532 -10.97 -22.13 30.93
C ARG A 532 -10.96 -20.61 30.96
N MET A 533 -11.96 -20.03 30.31
CA MET A 533 -12.23 -18.60 30.40
C MET A 533 -12.99 -18.31 31.69
N VAL A 534 -12.48 -17.37 32.47
CA VAL A 534 -13.07 -16.90 33.73
C VAL A 534 -13.45 -15.44 33.57
N THR A 535 -14.64 -15.07 34.01
CA THR A 535 -15.15 -13.69 33.99
C THR A 535 -15.32 -13.19 35.41
N LEU A 536 -14.69 -12.07 35.75
CA LEU A 536 -14.80 -11.40 37.04
C LEU A 536 -15.47 -10.04 36.87
N PRO A 537 -16.55 -9.73 37.61
CA PRO A 537 -17.02 -8.36 37.76
C PRO A 537 -15.88 -7.49 38.27
N THR A 538 -15.60 -6.41 37.56
CA THR A 538 -14.45 -5.54 37.81
C THR A 538 -14.91 -4.09 37.85
N VAL A 539 -14.46 -3.35 38.87
CA VAL A 539 -14.64 -1.90 38.98
C VAL A 539 -13.28 -1.24 38.88
N GLN A 540 -13.15 -0.22 38.03
CA GLN A 540 -11.90 0.51 37.84
C GLN A 540 -12.13 2.00 38.08
N HIS A 541 -11.24 2.64 38.84
CA HIS A 541 -11.21 4.08 39.02
C HIS A 541 -9.87 4.63 38.58
N VAL A 542 -9.88 5.54 37.61
CA VAL A 542 -8.68 6.17 37.06
C VAL A 542 -8.68 7.64 37.42
N ALA A 543 -7.59 8.13 38.01
CA ALA A 543 -7.44 9.53 38.39
C ALA A 543 -6.06 10.07 38.01
N PRO A 544 -5.95 11.33 37.57
CA PRO A 544 -4.65 11.96 37.31
C PRO A 544 -3.83 12.09 38.61
N ILE A 545 -2.50 12.08 38.49
CA ILE A 545 -1.57 12.30 39.59
C ILE A 545 -0.95 13.69 39.45
N GLY A 546 -1.49 14.67 40.18
CA GLY A 546 -1.00 16.06 40.15
C GLY A 546 -1.09 16.69 38.75
N GLY A 547 -0.13 17.56 38.41
CA GLY A 547 0.02 18.16 37.07
C GLY A 547 0.91 17.36 36.12
N SER A 548 1.05 16.04 36.33
CA SER A 548 1.88 15.15 35.50
C SER A 548 1.06 14.36 34.48
N ASP A 549 1.71 13.80 33.45
CA ASP A 549 1.11 12.87 32.47
C ASP A 549 0.95 11.42 33.01
N ALA A 550 0.79 11.28 34.33
CA ALA A 550 0.63 10.00 35.01
C ALA A 550 -0.75 9.87 35.67
N PHE A 551 -1.27 8.65 35.64
CA PHE A 551 -2.60 8.30 36.12
C PHE A 551 -2.52 7.15 37.10
N ARG A 552 -3.24 7.27 38.21
CA ARG A 552 -3.44 6.19 39.18
C ARG A 552 -4.66 5.39 38.76
N VAL A 553 -4.48 4.09 38.55
CA VAL A 553 -5.52 3.14 38.20
C VAL A 553 -5.77 2.24 39.40
N ARG A 554 -6.94 2.34 40.02
CA ARG A 554 -7.36 1.43 41.10
C ARG A 554 -8.37 0.45 40.55
N THR A 555 -8.11 -0.84 40.69
CA THR A 555 -9.02 -1.88 40.20
C THR A 555 -9.47 -2.76 41.36
N VAL A 556 -10.78 -3.05 41.39
CA VAL A 556 -11.42 -3.96 42.33
C VAL A 556 -12.00 -5.12 41.54
N TYR A 557 -11.64 -6.34 41.93
CA TYR A 557 -12.14 -7.57 41.33
C TYR A 557 -13.03 -8.27 42.35
N ASP A 558 -14.27 -8.56 41.97
CA ASP A 558 -15.17 -9.39 42.76
C ASP A 558 -15.00 -10.86 42.33
N ASP A 559 -14.38 -11.66 43.20
CA ASP A 559 -14.09 -13.08 42.97
C ASP A 559 -14.98 -13.98 43.85
N GLY A 560 -16.19 -13.49 44.18
CA GLY A 560 -17.23 -14.23 44.89
C GLY A 560 -17.33 -13.91 46.39
N PRO A 561 -18.27 -14.58 47.11
CA PRO A 561 -18.60 -14.24 48.49
C PRO A 561 -17.38 -14.23 49.42
N GLY A 562 -17.05 -13.04 49.96
CA GLY A 562 -15.93 -12.85 50.89
C GLY A 562 -14.54 -12.73 50.23
N LYS A 563 -14.44 -12.71 48.90
CA LYS A 563 -13.18 -12.65 48.17
C LYS A 563 -13.16 -11.47 47.19
N THR A 564 -12.68 -10.33 47.67
CA THR A 564 -12.45 -9.13 46.86
C THR A 564 -10.96 -8.85 46.75
N ILE A 565 -10.46 -8.64 45.53
CA ILE A 565 -9.05 -8.35 45.26
C ILE A 565 -8.92 -6.89 44.83
N TYR A 566 -7.87 -6.22 45.30
CA TYR A 566 -7.58 -4.83 44.98
C TYR A 566 -6.21 -4.72 44.29
N SER A 567 -6.13 -3.93 43.22
CA SER A 567 -4.87 -3.51 42.63
C SER A 567 -4.79 -1.99 42.54
N THR A 568 -3.56 -1.47 42.56
CA THR A 568 -3.27 -0.07 42.27
C THR A 568 -2.04 -0.01 41.37
N ASP A 569 -2.23 0.52 40.18
CA ASP A 569 -1.18 0.71 39.18
C ASP A 569 -1.01 2.20 38.88
N VAL A 570 0.17 2.57 38.38
CA VAL A 570 0.45 3.87 37.80
C VAL A 570 0.71 3.66 36.32
N VAL A 571 -0.05 4.37 35.49
CA VAL A 571 0.14 4.41 34.05
C VAL A 571 0.68 5.78 33.67
N ARG A 572 1.78 5.82 32.94
CA ARG A 572 2.38 7.05 32.42
C ARG A 572 2.59 6.91 30.91
N VAL A 573 2.25 7.96 30.18
CA VAL A 573 2.61 8.07 28.76
C VAL A 573 3.87 8.92 28.66
N ASP A 574 4.89 8.41 27.98
CA ASP A 574 6.18 9.06 27.80
C ASP A 574 6.58 8.95 26.33
N GLY A 575 6.27 9.98 25.54
CA GLY A 575 6.50 9.96 24.09
C GLY A 575 5.76 8.81 23.40
N ASP A 576 6.50 7.83 22.89
CA ASP A 576 5.99 6.61 22.26
C ASP A 576 5.90 5.41 23.21
N ARG A 577 6.04 5.62 24.53
CA ARG A 577 5.97 4.56 25.54
C ARG A 577 4.78 4.72 26.46
N VAL A 578 4.17 3.60 26.80
CA VAL A 578 3.25 3.46 27.93
C VAL A 578 3.99 2.67 29.00
N ILE A 579 4.12 3.25 30.18
CA ILE A 579 4.75 2.62 31.33
C ILE A 579 3.65 2.36 32.35
N GLU A 580 3.46 1.09 32.71
CA GLU A 580 2.40 0.65 33.61
C GLU A 580 2.95 -0.29 34.66
N GLY A 581 2.52 -0.13 35.91
CA GLY A 581 2.82 -1.09 36.98
C GLY A 581 2.54 -0.54 38.36
N ALA A 582 2.69 -1.40 39.38
CA ALA A 582 2.47 -1.02 40.76
C ALA A 582 3.45 0.07 41.23
N PRO A 583 3.01 1.05 42.06
CA PRO A 583 3.91 2.02 42.67
C PRO A 583 5.06 1.32 43.42
N GLY A 584 6.31 1.61 43.03
CA GLY A 584 7.51 1.01 43.65
C GLY A 584 7.77 -0.45 43.28
N GLY A 585 6.99 -1.03 42.36
CA GLY A 585 7.17 -2.39 41.83
C GLY A 585 7.81 -2.43 40.45
N VAL A 586 7.84 -3.62 39.85
CA VAL A 586 8.27 -3.81 38.45
C VAL A 586 7.28 -3.11 37.52
N GLN A 587 7.81 -2.31 36.59
CA GLN A 587 7.01 -1.58 35.59
C GLN A 587 7.19 -2.21 34.22
N ASP A 588 6.08 -2.50 33.57
CA ASP A 588 6.05 -2.87 32.16
C ASP A 588 6.24 -1.60 31.32
N THR A 589 7.17 -1.66 30.37
CA THR A 589 7.35 -0.61 29.36
C THR A 589 6.90 -1.13 28.01
N LEU A 590 5.80 -0.56 27.52
CA LEU A 590 5.20 -0.91 26.24
C LEU A 590 5.49 0.20 25.23
N THR A 591 5.82 -0.18 24.00
CA THR A 591 5.99 0.76 22.89
C THR A 591 4.67 0.88 22.14
N ILE A 592 4.21 2.11 21.92
CA ILE A 592 3.05 2.43 21.10
C ILE A 592 3.42 2.17 19.64
N ALA A 593 2.85 1.12 19.07
CA ALA A 593 3.04 0.75 17.67
C ALA A 593 2.02 1.41 16.74
N SER A 594 0.84 1.78 17.25
CA SER A 594 -0.19 2.49 16.50
C SER A 594 -1.10 3.28 17.44
N ARG A 595 -1.62 4.41 16.96
CA ARG A 595 -2.69 5.22 17.55
C ARG A 595 -3.74 5.42 16.47
N ARG A 596 -5.02 5.17 16.73
CA ARG A 596 -6.06 5.23 15.71
C ARG A 596 -7.37 5.72 16.31
N GLU A 597 -7.90 6.87 15.87
CA GLU A 597 -9.28 7.24 16.24
C GLU A 597 -10.27 6.38 15.43
N THR A 598 -11.21 5.71 16.12
CA THR A 598 -12.23 4.84 15.52
C THR A 598 -13.64 5.31 15.91
N ALA A 599 -14.68 4.72 15.31
CA ALA A 599 -16.07 4.99 15.72
C ALA A 599 -16.35 4.63 17.19
N GLU A 600 -15.57 3.72 17.78
CA GLU A 600 -15.71 3.26 19.16
C GLU A 600 -14.85 4.06 20.15
N GLY A 601 -13.96 4.92 19.66
CA GLY A 601 -13.02 5.71 20.46
C GLY A 601 -11.58 5.62 19.97
N LEU A 602 -10.65 6.11 20.78
CA LEU A 602 -9.21 6.06 20.48
C LEU A 602 -8.68 4.64 20.70
N GLU A 603 -8.24 3.98 19.64
CA GLU A 603 -7.55 2.70 19.69
C GLU A 603 -6.02 2.90 19.78
N LEU A 604 -5.36 2.16 20.66
CA LEU A 604 -3.91 2.09 20.78
C LEU A 604 -3.46 0.63 20.65
N VAL A 605 -2.44 0.40 19.82
CA VAL A 605 -1.75 -0.89 19.77
C VAL A 605 -0.40 -0.73 20.45
N LEU A 606 -0.18 -1.47 21.54
CA LEU A 606 1.04 -1.42 22.34
C LEU A 606 1.77 -2.76 22.25
N LEU A 607 3.09 -2.73 22.11
CA LEU A 607 3.94 -3.91 22.03
C LEU A 607 4.92 -3.95 23.20
N GLY A 608 5.08 -5.14 23.80
CA GLY A 608 5.99 -5.35 24.92
C GLY A 608 6.62 -6.73 24.89
N ARG A 609 7.54 -6.97 25.83
CA ARG A 609 8.15 -8.29 26.07
C ARG A 609 8.15 -8.56 27.56
N GLY A 610 7.97 -9.82 27.93
CA GLY A 610 8.01 -10.23 29.32
C GLY A 610 7.83 -11.73 29.46
N MET A 611 7.33 -12.15 30.62
CA MET A 611 7.12 -13.55 30.95
C MET A 611 5.63 -13.86 31.06
N ASP A 612 5.20 -14.98 30.46
CA ASP A 612 3.85 -15.55 30.65
C ASP A 612 4.03 -17.03 31.01
N ASN A 613 3.50 -17.44 32.17
CA ASN A 613 3.72 -18.77 32.77
C ASN A 613 5.21 -19.21 32.80
N ASN A 614 6.10 -18.34 33.28
CA ASN A 614 7.56 -18.55 33.31
C ASN A 614 8.22 -18.81 31.94
N LYS A 615 7.56 -18.42 30.84
CA LYS A 615 8.13 -18.46 29.49
C LYS A 615 8.29 -17.05 28.93
N PRO A 616 9.41 -16.74 28.26
CA PRO A 616 9.56 -15.46 27.57
C PRO A 616 8.57 -15.37 26.40
N VAL A 617 7.84 -14.27 26.33
CA VAL A 617 6.84 -14.01 25.29
C VAL A 617 6.90 -12.55 24.83
N GLU A 618 6.37 -12.30 23.64
CA GLU A 618 6.01 -10.96 23.19
C GLU A 618 4.55 -10.71 23.54
N PHE A 619 4.21 -9.49 23.93
CA PHE A 619 2.86 -9.05 24.23
C PHE A 619 2.37 -8.04 23.21
N ARG A 620 1.08 -8.14 22.87
CA ARG A 620 0.33 -7.12 22.15
C ARG A 620 -0.85 -6.71 22.99
N TYR A 621 -1.00 -5.42 23.18
CA TYR A 621 -2.18 -4.84 23.79
C TYR A 621 -2.94 -4.03 22.76
N THR A 622 -4.26 -4.17 22.75
CA THR A 622 -5.17 -3.32 21.98
C THR A 622 -6.10 -2.63 22.96
N TRP A 623 -5.91 -1.32 23.14
CA TRP A 623 -6.73 -0.49 24.03
C TRP A 623 -7.69 0.34 23.18
N THR A 624 -9.00 0.17 23.36
CA THR A 624 -10.04 1.00 22.76
C THR A 624 -10.61 1.91 23.84
N LEU A 625 -10.37 3.22 23.73
CA LEU A 625 -10.66 4.23 24.73
C LEU A 625 -11.78 5.15 24.22
N GLY A 626 -13.03 4.73 24.43
CA GLY A 626 -14.23 5.48 24.09
C GLY A 626 -14.68 6.45 25.18
N THR A 627 -15.65 7.30 24.84
CA THR A 627 -16.26 8.24 25.79
C THR A 627 -17.21 7.57 26.78
N ALA A 628 -17.82 6.44 26.40
CA ALA A 628 -18.74 5.66 27.22
C ALA A 628 -18.19 4.29 27.63
N THR A 629 -17.33 3.69 26.80
CA THR A 629 -16.78 2.34 26.98
C THR A 629 -15.27 2.34 26.87
N VAL A 630 -14.62 1.45 27.61
CA VAL A 630 -13.18 1.22 27.56
C VAL A 630 -12.92 -0.27 27.45
N ARG A 631 -12.10 -0.68 26.48
CA ARG A 631 -11.72 -2.07 26.28
C ARG A 631 -10.19 -2.20 26.23
N LYS A 632 -9.60 -3.12 26.99
CA LYS A 632 -8.15 -3.38 26.97
C LYS A 632 -7.91 -4.87 26.77
N LEU A 633 -7.58 -5.27 25.55
CA LEU A 633 -7.22 -6.65 25.19
C LEU A 633 -5.72 -6.85 25.35
N LYS A 634 -5.31 -7.94 25.98
CA LYS A 634 -3.94 -8.45 26.02
C LYS A 634 -3.87 -9.79 25.30
N GLU A 635 -2.90 -9.89 24.40
CA GLU A 635 -2.52 -11.10 23.69
C GLU A 635 -1.01 -11.35 23.86
N PHE A 636 -0.60 -12.59 23.66
CA PHE A 636 0.81 -12.97 23.72
C PHE A 636 1.17 -13.90 22.58
N ARG A 637 2.47 -14.02 22.29
CA ARG A 637 3.01 -15.05 21.42
C ARG A 637 4.41 -15.43 21.87
N VAL A 638 4.78 -16.70 21.66
CA VAL A 638 6.16 -17.13 21.88
C VAL A 638 7.09 -16.58 20.79
N PRO A 639 8.37 -16.32 21.08
CA PRO A 639 9.33 -15.86 20.07
C PRO A 639 9.35 -16.78 18.85
N GLY A 640 9.19 -16.20 17.66
CA GLY A 640 9.15 -16.93 16.39
C GLY A 640 7.76 -17.43 15.95
N ALA A 641 6.73 -17.35 16.80
CA ALA A 641 5.36 -17.62 16.39
C ALA A 641 4.76 -16.44 15.60
N THR A 642 3.90 -16.73 14.64
CA THR A 642 3.24 -15.73 13.79
C THR A 642 1.85 -15.35 14.28
N THR A 643 1.23 -16.17 15.13
CA THR A 643 -0.12 -15.98 15.65
C THR A 643 -0.10 -15.43 17.07
N TRP A 644 -1.01 -14.49 17.36
CA TRP A 644 -1.25 -13.99 18.71
C TRP A 644 -2.31 -14.85 19.41
N GLU A 645 -2.05 -15.23 20.65
CA GLU A 645 -2.97 -15.95 21.51
C GLU A 645 -3.61 -15.02 22.53
N TYR A 646 -4.90 -15.23 22.76
CA TYR A 646 -5.67 -14.49 23.77
C TYR A 646 -5.13 -14.74 25.19
N ARG A 647 -4.92 -13.66 25.96
CA ARG A 647 -4.60 -13.74 27.39
C ARG A 647 -5.76 -13.31 28.26
N HIS A 648 -6.17 -12.05 28.12
CA HIS A 648 -7.27 -11.47 28.87
C HIS A 648 -7.80 -10.21 28.20
N VAL A 649 -9.02 -9.81 28.55
CA VAL A 649 -9.61 -8.54 28.13
C VAL A 649 -10.33 -7.89 29.31
N TYR A 650 -10.09 -6.60 29.49
CA TYR A 650 -10.95 -5.74 30.28
C TYR A 650 -11.99 -5.10 29.37
N ALA A 651 -13.25 -5.10 29.78
CA ALA A 651 -14.33 -4.41 29.10
C ALA A 651 -15.15 -3.64 30.13
N PHE A 652 -15.17 -2.31 30.02
CA PHE A 652 -15.76 -1.39 30.96
C PHE A 652 -16.75 -0.45 30.28
N SER A 653 -17.74 -0.01 31.05
CA SER A 653 -18.62 1.11 30.77
C SER A 653 -18.59 2.09 31.94
N ARG A 654 -18.82 3.37 31.65
CA ARG A 654 -18.92 4.43 32.67
C ARG A 654 -20.22 4.41 33.43
#